data_AF-A0A1B0C032-F1
#
_entry.id   AF-A0A1B0C032-F1
#
_cell.length_a   1.000
_cell.length_b   1.000
_cell.length_c   1.000
_cell.angle_alpha   90.00
_cell.angle_beta   90.00
_cell.angle_gamma   90.00
#
_symmetry.space_group_name_H-M   'P 1'
#
loop_
_entity.id
_entity.type
_entity.pdbx_description
1 polymer ?
#
loop_
_entity_poly.entity_id
_entity_poly.type
_entity_poly.pdbx_seq_one_letter_code
_entity_poly.pdbx_strand_id
1 'polypeptide(L)'
;MDSQIDDSNNKMENAIVEDEDITAALGAMNLTIGDQIQELSKRLNSINEELHQQVREKHGALLQQASHAGRFDADLNNLAEDVQQIKSSGYKLKSQVDQQYQLIENQSKVLSRLHELSHLLRSSKTLLILTMKLRNTKDVLKQAELHFELNELIEDPGLKNIEFVQDARAYAINSRQKIRNLTQMQLITGLQEKNEPQIVYALKVFMNFNTLETSLDNLLTTFIANLEQSLKECFAGNDISVLCKAEATKSLSVSKNVTSSLRGPGKAPQLTTTQNFRAKFWKSMHWLIYDELYECCVQMQLLRKALEQVQHLGSGASNPEQFIQSGFWQAVQKLLKKSFSECPAHITQILQEGLSKLLSSVRGLELRLNGKFLFDEELFTPLEVGYVNKCANNMKACLAGIDLPSNDNIDSFIRVASAELSSSLVDSRLGNAVAGVFISCTKDFYTKLETQIKLGPDSVQVVDIPNVHQIQNTLLANILYYFKDSTKRMLRDLGEQCGKSKSSARDDITKALNQIDLLIYTILQQIMDSIVSTLNIIILSIHREPGLNSEKISASGPSMYMKELQEFINRAWSNHIAPFEDKDIVTKCGHEVAKRCIEFFIHNLSILRPVSQMGRQRLKNDCLYMESALKPLCPNISTLGNSARLLRAMSFLIVLTPDELVKQNVGEDSLVPSYIILLLMFGHADAVMQSPHTTVNWSNERLIEWLEGHTNEREKLELIAGALQRYRDSVRRKKSEQYDPVYPLMVEFFEKASKSDI
;
A
#
# COMPACT_ATOMS: atom_id res chain seq x y z
N MET A 1 -49.72 -0.53 -61.09
CA MET A 1 -49.02 0.57 -61.82
C MET A 1 -47.94 -0.07 -62.68
N ASP A 2 -48.29 -0.89 -63.69
CA ASP A 2 -49.22 -0.71 -64.85
C ASP A 2 -48.45 -0.05 -66.02
N SER A 3 -48.51 -0.50 -67.27
CA SER A 3 -49.10 -1.69 -67.92
C SER A 3 -48.31 -1.91 -69.25
N GLN A 4 -47.91 -3.12 -69.68
CA GLN A 4 -48.71 -4.16 -70.39
C GLN A 4 -49.22 -3.72 -71.79
N ILE A 5 -49.43 -4.68 -72.71
CA ILE A 5 -49.91 -4.56 -74.11
C ILE A 5 -48.81 -4.18 -75.13
N ASP A 6 -48.63 -4.80 -76.31
CA ASP A 6 -48.87 -6.16 -76.87
C ASP A 6 -47.93 -6.28 -78.11
N ASP A 7 -47.31 -7.40 -78.48
CA ASP A 7 -47.81 -8.67 -79.04
C ASP A 7 -48.42 -8.56 -80.46
N SER A 8 -47.75 -9.13 -81.49
CA SER A 8 -48.30 -9.43 -82.84
C SER A 8 -47.34 -10.14 -83.82
N ASN A 9 -47.50 -11.46 -83.95
CA ASN A 9 -47.50 -12.31 -85.17
C ASN A 9 -46.89 -11.81 -86.51
N ASN A 10 -45.87 -12.51 -87.03
CA ASN A 10 -45.96 -13.55 -88.10
C ASN A 10 -44.54 -13.93 -88.57
N LYS A 11 -44.15 -15.20 -88.85
CA LYS A 11 -44.71 -16.33 -89.64
C LYS A 11 -44.53 -16.22 -91.16
N MET A 12 -44.11 -17.37 -91.71
CA MET A 12 -43.96 -17.82 -93.09
C MET A 12 -42.58 -17.57 -93.74
N GLU A 13 -41.98 -18.47 -94.52
CA GLU A 13 -42.01 -19.94 -94.72
C GLU A 13 -41.24 -20.20 -96.04
N ASN A 14 -40.89 -21.47 -96.33
CA ASN A 14 -40.24 -21.97 -97.55
C ASN A 14 -38.72 -21.66 -97.65
N ALA A 15 -37.77 -22.60 -97.67
CA ALA A 15 -37.70 -24.03 -98.05
C ALA A 15 -37.55 -24.30 -99.56
N ILE A 16 -37.12 -25.54 -99.90
CA ILE A 16 -36.81 -26.11 -101.23
C ILE A 16 -35.42 -25.67 -101.78
N VAL A 17 -34.55 -26.51 -102.35
CA VAL A 17 -34.20 -27.96 -102.17
C VAL A 17 -32.86 -28.23 -102.92
N GLU A 18 -32.41 -29.49 -102.96
CA GLU A 18 -31.26 -30.07 -103.69
C GLU A 18 -31.17 -29.69 -105.22
N ASP A 19 -30.09 -29.94 -106.01
CA ASP A 19 -28.96 -30.88 -105.86
C ASP A 19 -27.69 -30.52 -106.74
N GLU A 20 -26.79 -31.49 -106.96
CA GLU A 20 -25.58 -31.57 -107.83
C GLU A 20 -25.78 -31.08 -109.32
N ASP A 21 -24.82 -30.81 -110.24
CA ASP A 21 -23.35 -31.10 -110.35
C ASP A 21 -22.62 -30.32 -111.53
N ILE A 22 -21.29 -30.53 -111.73
CA ILE A 22 -20.50 -30.59 -113.02
C ILE A 22 -20.14 -29.35 -113.95
N THR A 23 -18.86 -28.93 -113.93
CA THR A 23 -17.89 -28.54 -115.04
C THR A 23 -18.09 -27.32 -116.04
N ALA A 24 -17.42 -27.24 -117.24
CA ALA A 24 -16.99 -25.95 -117.90
C ALA A 24 -16.78 -25.80 -119.48
N ALA A 25 -16.89 -24.55 -120.05
CA ALA A 25 -16.17 -23.88 -121.23
C ALA A 25 -16.73 -23.66 -122.73
N LEU A 26 -16.44 -22.47 -123.38
CA LEU A 26 -16.20 -22.04 -124.84
C LEU A 26 -17.31 -21.73 -125.99
N GLY A 27 -16.95 -21.34 -127.28
CA GLY A 27 -17.77 -20.80 -128.48
C GLY A 27 -17.05 -20.78 -129.91
N ALA A 28 -17.39 -20.24 -131.16
CA ALA A 28 -18.40 -19.36 -131.90
C ALA A 28 -18.35 -19.42 -133.52
N MET A 29 -18.97 -18.53 -134.40
CA MET A 29 -19.17 -18.68 -135.93
C MET A 29 -19.39 -17.39 -136.90
N ASN A 30 -19.46 -17.44 -138.29
CA ASN A 30 -19.72 -16.30 -139.31
C ASN A 30 -20.17 -16.64 -140.82
N LEU A 31 -20.48 -15.68 -141.77
CA LEU A 31 -21.17 -15.84 -143.14
C LEU A 31 -20.82 -14.86 -144.36
N THR A 32 -21.51 -14.92 -145.54
CA THR A 32 -21.40 -14.01 -146.76
C THR A 32 -22.75 -13.52 -147.38
N ILE A 33 -22.75 -12.55 -148.34
CA ILE A 33 -23.73 -11.41 -148.37
C ILE A 33 -24.72 -11.23 -149.56
N GLY A 34 -24.38 -11.54 -150.83
CA GLY A 34 -25.04 -10.93 -152.01
C GLY A 34 -26.55 -11.15 -152.21
N ASP A 35 -26.97 -12.39 -152.47
CA ASP A 35 -28.29 -12.68 -153.07
C ASP A 35 -29.49 -12.68 -152.10
N GLN A 36 -29.25 -12.57 -150.78
CA GLN A 36 -30.31 -12.72 -149.77
C GLN A 36 -31.32 -11.56 -149.71
N ILE A 37 -31.01 -10.42 -150.32
CA ILE A 37 -31.77 -9.17 -150.12
C ILE A 37 -33.12 -9.17 -150.86
N GLN A 38 -33.25 -9.87 -152.00
CA GLN A 38 -34.43 -9.73 -152.86
C GLN A 38 -35.67 -10.52 -152.38
N GLU A 39 -35.48 -11.67 -151.72
CA GLU A 39 -36.58 -12.51 -151.20
C GLU A 39 -37.22 -11.91 -149.93
N LEU A 40 -36.43 -11.22 -149.09
CA LEU A 40 -36.90 -10.62 -147.83
C LEU A 40 -38.02 -9.58 -148.02
N SER A 41 -37.87 -8.68 -149.01
CA SER A 41 -38.85 -7.61 -149.27
C SER A 41 -40.25 -8.12 -149.59
N LYS A 42 -40.39 -9.32 -150.15
CA LYS A 42 -41.71 -9.86 -150.56
C LYS A 42 -42.54 -10.37 -149.38
N ARG A 43 -41.91 -10.77 -148.26
CA ARG A 43 -42.61 -11.29 -147.07
C ARG A 43 -43.01 -10.20 -146.08
N LEU A 44 -42.24 -9.10 -145.99
CA LEU A 44 -42.43 -8.08 -144.96
C LEU A 44 -43.81 -7.42 -145.01
N ASN A 45 -44.30 -7.07 -146.20
CA ASN A 45 -45.54 -6.30 -146.36
C ASN A 45 -46.79 -7.06 -145.88
N SER A 46 -46.80 -8.40 -145.93
CA SER A 46 -47.97 -9.20 -145.56
C SER A 46 -48.25 -9.25 -144.05
N ILE A 47 -47.27 -8.86 -143.21
CA ILE A 47 -47.38 -8.95 -141.74
C ILE A 47 -47.90 -7.63 -141.14
N ASN A 48 -47.74 -6.51 -141.84
CA ASN A 48 -47.98 -5.19 -141.26
C ASN A 48 -49.47 -4.81 -141.17
N GLU A 49 -50.34 -5.35 -142.03
CA GLU A 49 -51.78 -5.01 -142.01
C GLU A 49 -52.53 -5.67 -140.84
N GLU A 50 -52.19 -6.93 -140.50
CA GLU A 50 -52.91 -7.73 -139.51
C GLU A 50 -52.75 -7.20 -138.07
N LEU A 51 -51.58 -6.63 -137.75
CA LEU A 51 -51.24 -6.15 -136.41
C LEU A 51 -51.99 -4.87 -136.00
N HIS A 52 -52.41 -4.03 -136.96
CA HIS A 52 -53.13 -2.79 -136.66
C HIS A 52 -54.58 -3.00 -136.20
N GLN A 53 -55.19 -4.15 -136.50
CA GLN A 53 -56.60 -4.43 -136.19
C GLN A 53 -56.85 -4.58 -134.67
N GLN A 54 -55.98 -5.30 -133.95
CA GLN A 54 -56.21 -5.66 -132.54
C GLN A 54 -56.09 -4.49 -131.54
N VAL A 55 -55.29 -3.46 -131.86
CA VAL A 55 -54.91 -2.42 -130.88
C VAL A 55 -56.09 -1.50 -130.50
N ARG A 56 -57.10 -1.36 -131.36
CA ARG A 56 -58.17 -0.36 -131.20
C ARG A 56 -59.22 -0.68 -130.12
N GLU A 57 -59.49 -1.96 -129.81
CA GLU A 57 -60.68 -2.31 -129.00
C GLU A 57 -60.51 -2.16 -127.48
N LYS A 58 -59.27 -2.06 -126.95
CA LYS A 58 -59.00 -2.23 -125.51
C LYS A 58 -58.62 -0.97 -124.73
N HIS A 59 -58.46 0.19 -125.37
CA HIS A 59 -57.82 1.37 -124.77
C HIS A 59 -58.61 2.04 -123.62
N GLY A 60 -59.95 2.07 -123.67
CA GLY A 60 -60.75 2.93 -122.79
C GLY A 60 -60.74 2.55 -121.30
N ALA A 61 -60.62 1.26 -120.98
CA ALA A 61 -60.82 0.76 -119.61
C ALA A 61 -59.64 1.08 -118.66
N LEU A 62 -58.41 1.16 -119.17
CA LEU A 62 -57.22 1.38 -118.32
C LEU A 62 -57.18 2.79 -117.69
N LEU A 63 -57.73 3.80 -118.37
CA LEU A 63 -57.55 5.21 -117.99
C LEU A 63 -58.25 5.60 -116.68
N GLN A 64 -59.36 4.96 -116.32
CA GLN A 64 -60.10 5.34 -115.09
C GLN A 64 -59.46 4.80 -113.81
N GLN A 65 -58.92 3.57 -113.80
CA GLN A 65 -58.28 3.01 -112.60
C GLN A 65 -57.01 3.77 -112.20
N ALA A 66 -56.23 4.25 -113.19
CA ALA A 66 -55.04 5.07 -112.94
C ALA A 66 -55.36 6.38 -112.19
N SER A 67 -56.50 7.01 -112.51
CA SER A 67 -56.92 8.31 -111.93
C SER A 67 -57.21 8.23 -110.43
N HIS A 68 -57.87 7.16 -109.98
CA HIS A 68 -58.21 6.99 -108.56
C HIS A 68 -56.98 6.64 -107.70
N ALA A 69 -56.05 5.82 -108.22
CA ALA A 69 -54.80 5.51 -107.54
C ALA A 69 -53.97 6.78 -107.29
N GLY A 70 -53.79 7.62 -108.33
CA GLY A 70 -52.97 8.84 -108.23
C GLY A 70 -53.48 9.90 -107.24
N ARG A 71 -54.77 9.90 -106.87
CA ARG A 71 -55.29 10.79 -105.83
C ARG A 71 -54.97 10.31 -104.42
N PHE A 72 -55.13 9.02 -104.16
CA PHE A 72 -54.85 8.46 -102.83
C PHE A 72 -53.34 8.50 -102.51
N ASP A 73 -52.51 8.32 -103.55
CA ASP A 73 -51.07 8.52 -103.49
C ASP A 73 -50.70 9.97 -103.13
N ALA A 74 -51.38 10.98 -103.71
CA ALA A 74 -51.13 12.39 -103.39
C ALA A 74 -51.42 12.74 -101.92
N ASP A 75 -52.54 12.28 -101.35
CA ASP A 75 -52.89 12.57 -99.96
C ASP A 75 -51.98 11.84 -98.95
N LEU A 76 -51.51 10.63 -99.28
CA LEU A 76 -50.48 9.93 -98.49
C LEU A 76 -49.13 10.64 -98.53
N ASN A 77 -48.72 11.18 -99.69
CA ASN A 77 -47.49 11.96 -99.81
C ASN A 77 -47.57 13.26 -98.97
N ASN A 78 -48.69 13.97 -99.00
CA ASN A 78 -48.91 15.17 -98.17
C ASN A 78 -48.76 14.88 -96.66
N LEU A 79 -49.43 13.82 -96.17
CA LEU A 79 -49.34 13.44 -94.75
C LEU A 79 -47.93 12.96 -94.37
N ALA A 80 -47.21 12.28 -95.27
CA ALA A 80 -45.82 11.91 -95.06
C ALA A 80 -44.89 13.14 -94.99
N GLU A 81 -45.16 14.19 -95.77
CA GLU A 81 -44.41 15.46 -95.73
C GLU A 81 -44.64 16.22 -94.43
N ASP A 82 -45.88 16.38 -93.96
CA ASP A 82 -46.20 17.01 -92.67
C ASP A 82 -45.55 16.28 -91.48
N VAL A 83 -45.63 14.95 -91.45
CA VAL A 83 -45.00 14.13 -90.42
C VAL A 83 -43.47 14.27 -90.47
N GLN A 84 -42.86 14.34 -91.66
CA GLN A 84 -41.44 14.66 -91.78
C GLN A 84 -41.12 16.09 -91.31
N GLN A 85 -41.97 17.07 -91.61
CA GLN A 85 -41.72 18.47 -91.24
C GLN A 85 -41.76 18.67 -89.71
N ILE A 86 -42.76 18.09 -89.02
CA ILE A 86 -42.84 18.06 -87.55
C ILE A 86 -41.63 17.32 -86.96
N LYS A 87 -41.30 16.13 -87.48
CA LYS A 87 -40.14 15.35 -87.03
C LYS A 87 -38.83 16.11 -87.20
N SER A 88 -38.64 16.82 -88.32
CA SER A 88 -37.48 17.69 -88.57
C SER A 88 -37.41 18.87 -87.58
N SER A 89 -38.57 19.42 -87.20
CA SER A 89 -38.66 20.56 -86.29
C SER A 89 -38.39 20.15 -84.84
N GLY A 90 -38.89 18.97 -84.42
CA GLY A 90 -38.52 18.35 -83.15
C GLY A 90 -37.02 18.03 -83.07
N TYR A 91 -36.41 17.48 -84.13
CA TYR A 91 -34.97 17.28 -84.18
C TYR A 91 -34.17 18.60 -84.15
N LYS A 92 -34.62 19.65 -84.84
CA LYS A 92 -33.98 20.99 -84.78
C LYS A 92 -34.03 21.57 -83.36
N LEU A 93 -35.20 21.55 -82.71
CA LEU A 93 -35.34 22.06 -81.34
C LEU A 93 -34.48 21.26 -80.35
N LYS A 94 -34.52 19.92 -80.42
CA LYS A 94 -33.66 19.06 -79.61
C LYS A 94 -32.18 19.38 -79.86
N SER A 95 -31.76 19.46 -81.13
CA SER A 95 -30.36 19.75 -81.47
C SER A 95 -29.90 21.11 -80.98
N GLN A 96 -30.76 22.13 -80.96
CA GLN A 96 -30.42 23.44 -80.39
C GLN A 96 -30.28 23.37 -78.86
N VAL A 97 -31.19 22.70 -78.15
CA VAL A 97 -31.12 22.55 -76.68
C VAL A 97 -29.91 21.70 -76.29
N ASP A 98 -29.66 20.56 -76.96
CA ASP A 98 -28.49 19.71 -76.73
C ASP A 98 -27.19 20.49 -76.99
N GLN A 99 -27.12 21.33 -78.03
CA GLN A 99 -25.95 22.19 -78.31
C GLN A 99 -25.72 23.24 -77.23
N GLN A 100 -26.77 23.92 -76.74
CA GLN A 100 -26.61 24.92 -75.67
C GLN A 100 -26.24 24.26 -74.33
N TYR A 101 -26.82 23.10 -74.01
CA TYR A 101 -26.44 22.32 -72.84
C TYR A 101 -24.97 21.89 -72.92
N GLN A 102 -24.54 21.30 -74.04
CA GLN A 102 -23.14 20.92 -74.26
C GLN A 102 -22.19 22.12 -74.21
N LEU A 103 -22.59 23.30 -74.71
CA LEU A 103 -21.79 24.52 -74.62
C LEU A 103 -21.59 24.95 -73.16
N ILE A 104 -22.65 24.99 -72.36
CA ILE A 104 -22.61 25.38 -70.94
C ILE A 104 -21.83 24.33 -70.13
N GLU A 105 -22.06 23.04 -70.36
CA GLU A 105 -21.35 21.95 -69.69
C GLU A 105 -19.85 22.00 -69.99
N ASN A 106 -19.46 22.25 -71.25
CA ASN A 106 -18.06 22.41 -71.64
C ASN A 106 -17.44 23.68 -71.04
N GLN A 107 -18.15 24.82 -71.03
CA GLN A 107 -17.68 26.05 -70.38
C GLN A 107 -17.48 25.86 -68.87
N SER A 108 -18.40 25.17 -68.19
CA SER A 108 -18.28 24.82 -66.77
C SER A 108 -17.07 23.91 -66.50
N LYS A 109 -16.87 22.85 -67.31
CA LYS A 109 -15.70 21.97 -67.23
C LYS A 109 -14.38 22.71 -67.49
N VAL A 110 -14.35 23.65 -68.43
CA VAL A 110 -13.19 24.52 -68.70
C VAL A 110 -12.92 25.45 -67.52
N LEU A 111 -13.96 26.04 -66.92
CA LEU A 111 -13.83 26.94 -65.77
C LEU A 111 -13.31 26.21 -64.52
N SER A 112 -13.80 25.01 -64.22
CA SER A 112 -13.29 24.17 -63.11
C SER A 112 -11.81 23.87 -63.30
N ARG A 113 -11.43 23.32 -64.47
CA ARG A 113 -10.03 23.01 -64.81
C ARG A 113 -9.12 24.23 -64.77
N LEU A 114 -9.61 25.41 -65.19
CA LEU A 114 -8.87 26.66 -65.12
C LEU A 114 -8.70 27.15 -63.67
N HIS A 115 -9.70 26.94 -62.81
CA HIS A 115 -9.60 27.24 -61.39
C HIS A 115 -8.62 26.30 -60.67
N GLU A 116 -8.71 24.99 -60.91
CA GLU A 116 -7.78 23.97 -60.42
C GLU A 116 -6.33 24.28 -60.86
N LEU A 117 -6.13 24.57 -62.15
CA LEU A 117 -4.83 24.98 -62.69
C LEU A 117 -4.32 26.27 -62.05
N SER A 118 -5.20 27.27 -61.82
CA SER A 118 -4.85 28.52 -61.16
C SER A 118 -4.47 28.33 -59.69
N HIS A 119 -5.14 27.41 -58.99
CA HIS A 119 -4.78 27.00 -57.62
C HIS A 119 -3.40 26.34 -57.60
N LEU A 120 -3.19 25.29 -58.42
CA LEU A 120 -1.91 24.58 -58.50
C LEU A 120 -0.74 25.50 -58.89
N LEU A 121 -0.94 26.45 -59.82
CA LEU A 121 0.07 27.46 -60.17
C LEU A 121 0.37 28.43 -59.02
N ARG A 122 -0.64 28.86 -58.25
CA ARG A 122 -0.44 29.70 -57.05
C ARG A 122 0.33 28.95 -55.97
N SER A 123 -0.10 27.73 -55.62
CA SER A 123 0.57 26.92 -54.59
C SER A 123 1.99 26.53 -55.01
N SER A 124 2.22 26.19 -56.29
CA SER A 124 3.57 25.94 -56.84
C SER A 124 4.46 27.19 -56.74
N LYS A 125 3.93 28.37 -57.12
CA LYS A 125 4.65 29.65 -57.02
C LYS A 125 5.01 29.98 -55.56
N THR A 126 4.07 29.79 -54.63
CA THR A 126 4.30 30.03 -53.19
C THR A 126 5.37 29.09 -52.64
N LEU A 127 5.27 27.78 -52.91
CA LEU A 127 6.26 26.78 -52.50
C LEU A 127 7.66 27.10 -53.05
N LEU A 128 7.77 27.47 -54.33
CA LEU A 128 9.05 27.88 -54.93
C LEU A 128 9.62 29.15 -54.26
N ILE A 129 8.81 30.19 -54.05
CA ILE A 129 9.24 31.43 -53.39
C ILE A 129 9.69 31.17 -51.94
N LEU A 130 8.93 30.39 -51.17
CA LEU A 130 9.28 30.03 -49.79
C LEU A 130 10.55 29.16 -49.76
N THR A 131 10.73 28.24 -50.71
CA THR A 131 11.95 27.42 -50.83
C THR A 131 13.18 28.27 -51.21
N MET A 132 13.02 29.30 -52.05
CA MET A 132 14.08 30.28 -52.35
C MET A 132 14.41 31.16 -51.13
N LYS A 133 13.41 31.61 -50.35
CA LYS A 133 13.66 32.29 -49.06
C LYS A 133 14.43 31.37 -48.11
N LEU A 134 13.99 30.13 -47.94
CA LEU A 134 14.64 29.13 -47.08
C LEU A 134 16.11 28.90 -47.45
N ARG A 135 16.43 28.80 -48.75
CA ARG A 135 17.81 28.67 -49.26
C ARG A 135 18.70 29.88 -48.92
N ASN A 136 18.12 31.07 -48.79
CA ASN A 136 18.86 32.31 -48.54
C ASN A 136 18.94 32.68 -47.04
N THR A 137 18.04 32.17 -46.20
CA THR A 137 18.04 32.38 -44.75
C THR A 137 19.12 31.54 -44.07
N LYS A 138 20.01 32.18 -43.29
CA LYS A 138 21.06 31.49 -42.51
C LYS A 138 20.67 31.18 -41.05
N ASP A 139 19.61 31.80 -40.55
CA ASP A 139 19.15 31.73 -39.17
C ASP A 139 18.19 30.53 -38.99
N VAL A 140 18.54 29.58 -38.12
CA VAL A 140 17.81 28.32 -37.95
C VAL A 140 16.41 28.52 -37.36
N LEU A 141 16.20 29.54 -36.52
CA LEU A 141 14.86 29.83 -35.97
C LEU A 141 13.89 30.28 -37.07
N LYS A 142 14.39 31.12 -37.98
CA LYS A 142 13.65 31.59 -39.18
C LYS A 142 13.54 30.52 -40.26
N GLN A 143 14.49 29.60 -40.35
CA GLN A 143 14.32 28.39 -41.17
C GLN A 143 13.19 27.51 -40.63
N ALA A 144 13.06 27.36 -39.32
CA ALA A 144 11.97 26.59 -38.70
C ALA A 144 10.60 27.24 -38.95
N GLU A 145 10.50 28.57 -38.83
CA GLU A 145 9.28 29.35 -39.19
C GLU A 145 8.89 29.14 -40.67
N LEU A 146 9.83 29.29 -41.61
CA LEU A 146 9.59 29.05 -43.03
C LEU A 146 9.24 27.58 -43.33
N HIS A 147 9.76 26.62 -42.55
CA HIS A 147 9.42 25.20 -42.65
C HIS A 147 8.03 24.86 -42.10
N PHE A 148 7.50 25.68 -41.19
CA PHE A 148 6.12 25.57 -40.73
C PHE A 148 5.15 26.02 -41.84
N GLU A 149 5.37 27.20 -42.43
CA GLU A 149 4.60 27.68 -43.61
C GLU A 149 4.68 26.70 -44.80
N LEU A 150 5.83 26.07 -45.01
CA LEU A 150 6.03 25.06 -46.05
C LEU A 150 5.34 23.72 -45.77
N ASN A 151 4.91 23.41 -44.54
CA ASN A 151 4.41 22.07 -44.20
C ASN A 151 3.14 21.72 -44.99
N GLU A 152 2.13 22.58 -44.94
CA GLU A 152 0.84 22.37 -45.64
C GLU A 152 1.03 22.26 -47.16
N LEU A 153 1.92 23.10 -47.71
CA LEU A 153 2.27 23.09 -49.15
C LEU A 153 3.10 21.86 -49.58
N ILE A 154 3.80 21.20 -48.65
CA ILE A 154 4.52 19.95 -48.92
C ILE A 154 3.54 18.76 -48.91
N GLU A 155 2.47 18.81 -48.12
CA GLU A 155 1.52 17.70 -47.97
C GLU A 155 0.40 17.69 -49.03
N ASP A 156 0.18 18.80 -49.76
CA ASP A 156 -0.74 18.90 -50.91
C ASP A 156 -0.51 17.77 -51.95
N PRO A 157 -1.49 16.88 -52.19
CA PRO A 157 -1.38 15.78 -53.13
C PRO A 157 -1.31 16.22 -54.60
N GLY A 158 -1.83 17.40 -54.94
CA GLY A 158 -1.75 17.98 -56.28
C GLY A 158 -0.34 18.42 -56.64
N LEU A 159 0.40 19.02 -55.69
CA LEU A 159 1.79 19.44 -55.88
C LEU A 159 2.77 18.25 -55.97
N LYS A 160 2.43 17.12 -55.36
CA LYS A 160 3.27 15.90 -55.35
C LYS A 160 3.58 15.36 -56.76
N ASN A 161 2.64 15.51 -57.70
CA ASN A 161 2.70 14.93 -59.04
C ASN A 161 3.32 15.87 -60.10
N ILE A 162 3.84 17.03 -59.69
CA ILE A 162 4.36 18.06 -60.61
C ILE A 162 5.89 18.05 -60.60
N GLU A 163 6.51 17.57 -61.67
CA GLU A 163 7.97 17.35 -61.77
C GLU A 163 8.81 18.58 -61.37
N PHE A 164 8.51 19.77 -61.91
CA PHE A 164 9.29 20.99 -61.62
C PHE A 164 9.19 21.47 -60.16
N VAL A 165 8.25 20.93 -59.37
CA VAL A 165 8.07 21.21 -57.94
C VAL A 165 8.82 20.17 -57.08
N GLN A 166 9.10 18.98 -57.60
CA GLN A 166 9.68 17.87 -56.82
C GLN A 166 11.06 18.19 -56.27
N ASP A 167 11.94 18.87 -57.03
CA ASP A 167 13.27 19.31 -56.54
C ASP A 167 13.18 20.29 -55.36
N ALA A 168 12.23 21.22 -55.41
CA ALA A 168 12.00 22.18 -54.33
C ALA A 168 11.42 21.49 -53.09
N ARG A 169 10.44 20.60 -53.29
CA ARG A 169 9.80 19.79 -52.25
C ARG A 169 10.80 18.83 -51.57
N ALA A 170 11.65 18.15 -52.34
CA ALA A 170 12.71 17.28 -51.83
C ALA A 170 13.78 18.06 -51.05
N TYR A 171 14.18 19.24 -51.55
CA TYR A 171 15.08 20.13 -50.81
C TYR A 171 14.50 20.56 -49.46
N ALA A 172 13.22 20.95 -49.42
CA ALA A 172 12.56 21.35 -48.18
C ALA A 172 12.46 20.20 -47.17
N ILE A 173 12.04 19.00 -47.61
CA ILE A 173 11.98 17.79 -46.75
C ILE A 173 13.37 17.46 -46.18
N ASN A 174 14.41 17.42 -47.03
CA ASN A 174 15.77 17.09 -46.60
C ASN A 174 16.36 18.17 -45.68
N SER A 175 16.06 19.44 -45.92
CA SER A 175 16.44 20.56 -45.05
C SER A 175 15.79 20.42 -43.66
N ARG A 176 14.47 20.16 -43.60
CA ARG A 176 13.72 19.99 -42.35
C ARG A 176 14.23 18.81 -41.53
N GLN A 177 14.48 17.66 -42.16
CA GLN A 177 15.11 16.51 -41.50
C GLN A 177 16.50 16.83 -40.96
N LYS A 178 17.36 17.50 -41.76
CA LYS A 178 18.70 17.87 -41.34
C LYS A 178 18.70 18.82 -40.14
N ILE A 179 17.82 19.84 -40.15
CA ILE A 179 17.68 20.76 -39.02
C ILE A 179 17.16 20.01 -37.80
N ARG A 180 16.05 19.26 -37.90
CA ARG A 180 15.50 18.46 -36.78
C ARG A 180 16.56 17.58 -36.12
N ASN A 181 17.37 16.88 -36.92
CA ASN A 181 18.44 16.03 -36.41
C ASN A 181 19.55 16.82 -35.70
N LEU A 182 19.95 17.98 -36.25
CA LEU A 182 20.91 18.89 -35.60
C LEU A 182 20.37 19.44 -34.27
N THR A 183 19.11 19.90 -34.24
CA THR A 183 18.44 20.41 -33.04
C THR A 183 18.30 19.32 -31.98
N GLN A 184 18.00 18.08 -32.38
CA GLN A 184 17.89 16.94 -31.46
C GLN A 184 19.25 16.55 -30.85
N MET A 185 20.34 16.59 -31.65
CA MET A 185 21.69 16.44 -31.12
C MET A 185 22.06 17.59 -30.17
N GLN A 186 21.79 18.85 -30.56
CA GLN A 186 22.05 20.03 -29.71
C GLN A 186 21.30 19.98 -28.37
N LEU A 187 20.07 19.45 -28.34
CA LEU A 187 19.30 19.26 -27.12
C LEU A 187 19.94 18.19 -26.20
N ILE A 188 20.34 17.04 -26.76
CA ILE A 188 20.98 15.96 -25.99
C ILE A 188 22.34 16.41 -25.45
N THR A 189 23.22 16.94 -26.31
CA THR A 189 24.52 17.49 -25.89
C THR A 189 24.34 18.64 -24.89
N GLY A 190 23.34 19.50 -25.09
CA GLY A 190 23.04 20.60 -24.17
C GLY A 190 22.65 20.11 -22.77
N LEU A 191 21.90 19.01 -22.66
CA LEU A 191 21.56 18.38 -21.38
C LEU A 191 22.77 17.72 -20.71
N GLN A 192 23.60 17.00 -21.48
CA GLN A 192 24.84 16.38 -20.98
C GLN A 192 25.85 17.43 -20.49
N GLU A 193 26.07 18.51 -21.24
CA GLU A 193 26.95 19.63 -20.89
C GLU A 193 26.31 20.62 -19.89
N LYS A 194 25.04 20.41 -19.52
CA LYS A 194 24.23 21.29 -18.64
C LYS A 194 24.15 22.74 -19.13
N ASN A 195 24.18 22.91 -20.45
CA ASN A 195 24.24 24.18 -21.17
C ASN A 195 22.84 24.75 -21.43
N GLU A 196 22.30 25.46 -20.43
CA GLU A 196 20.95 26.06 -20.43
C GLU A 196 20.59 26.88 -21.69
N PRO A 197 21.41 27.84 -22.20
CA PRO A 197 21.04 28.59 -23.39
C PRO A 197 20.98 27.74 -24.67
N GLN A 198 21.78 26.66 -24.77
CA GLN A 198 21.71 25.73 -25.90
C GLN A 198 20.42 24.91 -25.88
N ILE A 199 19.93 24.52 -24.70
CA ILE A 199 18.63 23.85 -24.53
C ILE A 199 17.49 24.80 -24.87
N VAL A 200 17.49 26.03 -24.34
CA VAL A 200 16.49 27.06 -24.66
C VAL A 200 16.44 27.36 -26.15
N TYR A 201 17.60 27.39 -26.83
CA TYR A 201 17.67 27.53 -28.29
C TYR A 201 17.03 26.33 -29.02
N ALA A 202 17.37 25.10 -28.62
CA ALA A 202 16.83 23.89 -29.23
C ALA A 202 15.29 23.78 -29.04
N LEU A 203 14.80 24.09 -27.84
CA LEU A 203 13.36 24.13 -27.53
C LEU A 203 12.61 25.18 -28.37
N LYS A 204 13.18 26.37 -28.58
CA LYS A 204 12.59 27.40 -29.46
C LYS A 204 12.53 26.93 -30.92
N VAL A 205 13.55 26.25 -31.43
CA VAL A 205 13.52 25.64 -32.76
C VAL A 205 12.43 24.55 -32.86
N PHE A 206 12.28 23.69 -31.85
CA PHE A 206 11.20 22.68 -31.84
C PHE A 206 9.78 23.27 -31.72
N MET A 207 9.63 24.38 -30.99
CA MET A 207 8.39 25.15 -30.92
C MET A 207 8.03 25.75 -32.28
N ASN A 208 8.98 26.40 -32.97
CA ASN A 208 8.79 26.95 -34.31
C ASN A 208 8.45 25.87 -35.36
N PHE A 209 8.92 24.63 -35.20
CA PHE A 209 8.53 23.49 -36.05
C PHE A 209 7.16 22.88 -35.70
N ASN A 210 6.51 23.31 -34.61
CA ASN A 210 5.36 22.66 -33.98
C ASN A 210 5.58 21.14 -33.73
N THR A 211 6.77 20.77 -33.24
CA THR A 211 7.11 19.36 -32.92
C THR A 211 7.64 19.18 -31.49
N LEU A 212 7.39 20.16 -30.62
CA LEU A 212 7.89 20.20 -29.24
C LEU A 212 7.47 18.97 -28.44
N GLU A 213 6.18 18.66 -28.34
CA GLU A 213 5.68 17.51 -27.57
C GLU A 213 6.25 16.18 -28.11
N THR A 214 6.25 15.99 -29.43
CA THR A 214 6.88 14.81 -30.05
C THR A 214 8.39 14.73 -29.76
N SER A 215 9.11 15.86 -29.69
CA SER A 215 10.54 15.86 -29.34
C SER A 215 10.77 15.49 -27.87
N LEU A 216 9.89 15.95 -26.98
CA LEU A 216 9.91 15.68 -25.55
C LEU A 216 9.56 14.21 -25.25
N ASP A 217 8.58 13.62 -25.94
CA ASP A 217 8.23 12.21 -25.80
C ASP A 217 9.34 11.27 -26.29
N ASN A 218 9.98 11.60 -27.42
CA ASN A 218 11.13 10.85 -27.92
C ASN A 218 12.32 10.94 -26.94
N LEU A 219 12.51 12.11 -26.32
CA LEU A 219 13.52 12.34 -25.30
C LEU A 219 13.25 11.52 -24.03
N LEU A 220 12.01 11.54 -23.49
CA LEU A 220 11.62 10.66 -22.37
C LEU A 220 11.82 9.19 -22.71
N THR A 221 11.37 8.75 -23.89
CA THR A 221 11.53 7.37 -24.36
C THR A 221 13.00 6.97 -24.41
N THR A 222 13.89 7.88 -24.82
CA THR A 222 15.35 7.65 -24.83
C THR A 222 15.92 7.53 -23.42
N PHE A 223 15.55 8.42 -22.49
CA PHE A 223 16.00 8.34 -21.09
C PHE A 223 15.52 7.07 -20.39
N ILE A 224 14.26 6.69 -20.56
CA ILE A 224 13.69 5.47 -19.98
C ILE A 224 14.34 4.22 -20.60
N ALA A 225 14.61 4.20 -21.91
CA ALA A 225 15.32 3.08 -22.55
C ALA A 225 16.77 2.95 -22.07
N ASN A 226 17.48 4.07 -21.88
CA ASN A 226 18.83 4.08 -21.31
C ASN A 226 18.82 3.54 -19.87
N LEU A 227 17.91 4.05 -19.01
CA LEU A 227 17.75 3.56 -17.64
C LEU A 227 17.37 2.07 -17.59
N GLU A 228 16.52 1.58 -18.50
CA GLU A 228 16.19 0.16 -18.61
C GLU A 228 17.42 -0.68 -18.99
N GLN A 229 18.30 -0.17 -19.85
CA GLN A 229 19.55 -0.85 -20.22
C GLN A 229 20.57 -0.84 -19.06
N SER A 230 20.85 0.32 -18.46
CA SER A 230 21.75 0.45 -17.29
C SER A 230 21.29 -0.45 -16.13
N LEU A 231 19.97 -0.58 -15.91
CA LEU A 231 19.38 -1.49 -14.93
C LEU A 231 19.57 -2.97 -15.29
N LYS A 232 19.35 -3.37 -16.56
CA LYS A 232 19.64 -4.75 -17.03
C LYS A 232 21.11 -5.12 -16.86
N GLU A 233 22.04 -4.19 -17.08
CA GLU A 233 23.47 -4.44 -16.90
C GLU A 233 23.88 -4.50 -15.41
N CYS A 234 23.20 -3.75 -14.53
CA CYS A 234 23.30 -3.93 -13.08
C CYS A 234 22.85 -5.34 -12.66
N PHE A 235 21.74 -5.83 -13.23
CA PHE A 235 21.23 -7.18 -13.01
C PHE A 235 22.16 -8.27 -13.54
N ALA A 236 22.85 -8.04 -14.66
CA ALA A 236 23.89 -8.94 -15.18
C ALA A 236 25.15 -9.04 -14.28
N GLY A 237 25.31 -8.11 -13.32
CA GLY A 237 26.47 -8.06 -12.42
C GLY A 237 27.76 -7.55 -13.07
N ASN A 238 27.64 -6.78 -14.16
CA ASN A 238 28.76 -6.13 -14.83
C ASN A 238 29.45 -5.12 -13.90
N ASP A 239 30.77 -4.92 -14.09
CA ASP A 239 31.50 -3.86 -13.38
C ASP A 239 31.12 -2.47 -13.93
N ILE A 240 31.12 -1.47 -13.05
CA ILE A 240 30.80 -0.05 -13.38
C ILE A 240 31.67 0.48 -14.54
N SER A 241 32.90 -0.01 -14.67
CA SER A 241 33.83 0.33 -15.77
C SER A 241 33.47 -0.27 -17.14
N VAL A 242 32.39 -1.07 -17.22
CA VAL A 242 31.70 -1.47 -18.46
C VAL A 242 30.50 -0.56 -18.70
N LEU A 243 29.70 -0.28 -17.67
CA LEU A 243 28.53 0.61 -17.73
C LEU A 243 28.90 1.98 -18.30
N CYS A 244 29.88 2.66 -17.70
CA CYS A 244 30.37 3.98 -18.16
C CYS A 244 31.10 3.95 -19.52
N LYS A 245 31.26 2.80 -20.17
CA LYS A 245 31.85 2.71 -21.53
C LYS A 245 30.81 2.62 -22.64
N ALA A 246 29.55 2.34 -22.32
CA ALA A 246 28.47 2.33 -23.32
C ALA A 246 28.34 3.68 -24.04
N GLU A 247 28.54 4.79 -23.32
CA GLU A 247 28.52 6.15 -23.87
C GLU A 247 29.73 6.47 -24.76
N ALA A 248 30.89 5.83 -24.53
CA ALA A 248 32.18 6.30 -25.04
C ALA A 248 32.57 5.77 -26.44
N THR A 249 31.83 4.82 -27.02
CA THR A 249 32.24 4.14 -28.27
C THR A 249 31.19 4.18 -29.40
N LYS A 250 31.02 5.36 -30.01
CA LYS A 250 30.47 5.53 -31.37
C LYS A 250 31.38 6.36 -32.30
N SER A 251 32.68 6.11 -32.23
CA SER A 251 33.69 6.65 -33.15
C SER A 251 34.38 5.51 -33.93
N LEU A 252 34.36 5.56 -35.26
CA LEU A 252 35.01 4.53 -36.10
C LEU A 252 36.53 4.75 -36.15
N SER A 253 37.31 3.73 -35.80
CA SER A 253 38.73 3.65 -36.15
C SER A 253 39.19 2.20 -36.32
N VAL A 254 39.61 1.82 -37.53
CA VAL A 254 40.15 0.49 -37.84
C VAL A 254 41.66 0.49 -37.69
N SER A 255 42.22 -0.23 -36.69
CA SER A 255 43.39 -1.11 -36.88
C SER A 255 43.88 -1.83 -35.61
N LYS A 256 43.97 -3.16 -35.73
CA LYS A 256 45.08 -4.04 -35.34
C LYS A 256 46.01 -3.57 -34.20
N ASN A 257 46.07 -4.35 -33.12
CA ASN A 257 46.94 -5.52 -33.12
C ASN A 257 46.56 -6.56 -32.05
N VAL A 258 46.82 -7.84 -32.36
CA VAL A 258 46.58 -8.96 -31.44
C VAL A 258 47.92 -9.52 -30.98
N THR A 259 48.18 -9.48 -29.68
CA THR A 259 49.26 -10.26 -29.04
C THR A 259 48.63 -11.47 -28.34
N SER A 260 48.77 -12.64 -28.95
CA SER A 260 48.16 -13.88 -28.47
C SER A 260 48.89 -14.45 -27.25
N SER A 261 48.40 -14.17 -26.04
CA SER A 261 48.78 -14.94 -24.85
C SER A 261 48.22 -16.36 -24.95
N LEU A 262 49.09 -17.38 -24.82
CA LEU A 262 48.73 -18.78 -25.08
C LEU A 262 47.63 -19.28 -24.12
N ARG A 263 46.58 -19.89 -24.67
CA ARG A 263 45.62 -20.71 -23.91
C ARG A 263 46.23 -22.08 -23.63
N GLY A 264 46.62 -22.33 -22.39
CA GLY A 264 46.84 -23.70 -21.89
C GLY A 264 45.50 -24.37 -21.52
N PRO A 265 45.26 -25.64 -21.90
CA PRO A 265 44.10 -26.39 -21.42
C PRO A 265 44.31 -26.75 -19.94
N GLY A 266 43.43 -26.30 -19.05
CA GLY A 266 43.56 -26.62 -17.61
C GLY A 266 43.04 -25.59 -16.60
N LYS A 267 42.39 -24.50 -17.01
CA LYS A 267 41.62 -23.63 -16.10
C LYS A 267 40.14 -23.63 -16.47
N ALA A 268 39.33 -24.22 -15.60
CA ALA A 268 37.89 -23.99 -15.59
C ALA A 268 37.59 -22.49 -15.39
N PRO A 269 36.47 -21.97 -15.91
CA PRO A 269 36.06 -20.61 -15.59
C PRO A 269 35.93 -20.47 -14.06
N GLN A 270 36.50 -19.40 -13.48
CA GLN A 270 36.39 -19.20 -12.04
C GLN A 270 34.93 -18.92 -11.68
N LEU A 271 34.34 -19.84 -10.92
CA LEU A 271 33.03 -19.68 -10.31
C LEU A 271 33.05 -18.43 -9.43
N THR A 272 32.34 -17.39 -9.85
CA THR A 272 32.09 -16.20 -9.06
C THR A 272 31.25 -16.58 -7.84
N THR A 273 31.88 -16.60 -6.67
CA THR A 273 31.18 -16.90 -5.42
C THR A 273 30.00 -15.95 -5.23
N THR A 274 28.88 -16.45 -4.69
CA THR A 274 27.62 -15.69 -4.60
C THR A 274 27.73 -14.43 -3.75
N GLN A 275 28.76 -14.33 -2.89
CA GLN A 275 29.13 -13.12 -2.16
C GLN A 275 29.80 -12.06 -3.07
N ASN A 276 30.71 -12.46 -3.97
CA ASN A 276 31.34 -11.55 -4.93
C ASN A 276 30.32 -10.96 -5.91
N PHE A 277 29.36 -11.77 -6.37
CA PHE A 277 28.23 -11.27 -7.17
C PHE A 277 27.36 -10.27 -6.38
N ARG A 278 26.91 -10.63 -5.17
CA ARG A 278 26.17 -9.71 -4.27
C ARG A 278 26.93 -8.38 -4.05
N ALA A 279 28.26 -8.44 -3.87
CA ALA A 279 29.09 -7.25 -3.64
C ALA A 279 29.23 -6.34 -4.87
N LYS A 280 29.26 -6.91 -6.09
CA LYS A 280 29.21 -6.12 -7.34
C LYS A 280 27.83 -5.53 -7.58
N PHE A 281 26.79 -6.35 -7.48
CA PHE A 281 25.38 -5.94 -7.64
C PHE A 281 25.02 -4.73 -6.77
N TRP A 282 25.39 -4.72 -5.48
CA TRP A 282 25.09 -3.59 -4.62
C TRP A 282 25.91 -2.33 -4.93
N LYS A 283 27.06 -2.45 -5.61
CA LYS A 283 27.83 -1.28 -6.09
C LYS A 283 27.22 -0.70 -7.38
N SER A 284 26.84 -1.54 -8.34
CA SER A 284 26.20 -1.09 -9.58
C SER A 284 24.79 -0.52 -9.32
N MET A 285 24.00 -1.16 -8.43
CA MET A 285 22.70 -0.63 -7.98
C MET A 285 22.83 0.72 -7.25
N HIS A 286 23.89 0.92 -6.46
CA HIS A 286 24.14 2.20 -5.79
C HIS A 286 24.50 3.30 -6.80
N TRP A 287 25.38 3.01 -7.77
CA TRP A 287 25.72 3.91 -8.88
C TRP A 287 24.48 4.30 -9.72
N LEU A 288 23.65 3.32 -10.07
CA LEU A 288 22.41 3.54 -10.83
C LEU A 288 21.46 4.54 -10.14
N ILE A 289 21.43 4.55 -8.80
CA ILE A 289 20.57 5.44 -8.01
C ILE A 289 21.25 6.79 -7.74
N TYR A 290 22.50 6.81 -7.30
CA TYR A 290 23.18 8.03 -6.83
C TYR A 290 23.85 8.87 -7.91
N ASP A 291 24.17 8.27 -9.05
CA ASP A 291 24.89 8.92 -10.15
C ASP A 291 24.00 8.98 -11.40
N GLU A 292 23.61 7.84 -11.98
CA GLU A 292 22.84 7.78 -13.24
C GLU A 292 21.45 8.42 -13.12
N LEU A 293 20.61 7.93 -12.18
CA LEU A 293 19.27 8.46 -11.96
C LEU A 293 19.30 9.89 -11.39
N TYR A 294 20.31 10.21 -10.57
CA TYR A 294 20.52 11.57 -10.08
C TYR A 294 20.79 12.55 -11.22
N GLU A 295 21.69 12.21 -12.15
CA GLU A 295 21.97 13.03 -13.33
C GLU A 295 20.76 13.15 -14.27
N CYS A 296 19.99 12.08 -14.48
CA CYS A 296 18.71 12.17 -15.18
C CYS A 296 17.75 13.16 -14.49
N CYS A 297 17.60 13.09 -13.16
CA CYS A 297 16.77 14.02 -12.39
C CYS A 297 17.27 15.47 -12.44
N VAL A 298 18.59 15.69 -12.49
CA VAL A 298 19.20 17.03 -12.67
C VAL A 298 18.94 17.56 -14.08
N GLN A 299 19.12 16.74 -15.12
CA GLN A 299 18.85 17.11 -16.50
C GLN A 299 17.36 17.43 -16.72
N MET A 300 16.45 16.67 -16.11
CA MET A 300 15.00 16.99 -16.13
C MET A 300 14.67 18.29 -15.40
N GLN A 301 15.31 18.60 -14.26
CA GLN A 301 15.14 19.90 -13.60
C GLN A 301 15.71 21.07 -14.40
N LEU A 302 16.72 20.84 -15.24
CA LEU A 302 17.28 21.87 -16.13
C LEU A 302 16.40 22.05 -17.38
N LEU A 303 15.88 20.96 -17.95
CA LEU A 303 14.86 20.97 -18.99
C LEU A 303 13.59 21.70 -18.52
N ARG A 304 13.18 21.53 -17.25
CA ARG A 304 12.08 22.29 -16.63
C ARG A 304 12.25 23.80 -16.79
N LYS A 305 13.38 24.33 -16.31
CA LYS A 305 13.69 25.77 -16.34
C LYS A 305 13.71 26.30 -17.76
N ALA A 306 14.29 25.54 -18.69
CA ALA A 306 14.34 25.91 -20.09
C ALA A 306 12.96 25.89 -20.76
N LEU A 307 12.06 24.97 -20.38
CA LEU A 307 10.66 24.96 -20.81
C LEU A 307 9.86 26.13 -20.22
N GLU A 308 10.02 26.43 -18.92
CA GLU A 308 9.39 27.59 -18.27
C GLU A 308 9.79 28.91 -18.95
N GLN A 309 11.07 29.08 -19.29
CA GLN A 309 11.60 30.23 -20.04
C GLN A 309 11.07 30.32 -21.49
N VAL A 310 10.65 29.22 -22.10
CA VAL A 310 10.08 29.19 -23.45
C VAL A 310 8.56 29.40 -23.44
N GLN A 311 7.85 28.85 -22.45
CA GLN A 311 6.39 29.03 -22.32
C GLN A 311 6.00 30.48 -22.04
N HIS A 312 6.84 31.26 -21.33
CA HIS A 312 6.66 32.72 -21.21
C HIS A 312 6.69 33.48 -22.56
N LEU A 313 7.05 32.82 -23.66
CA LEU A 313 7.07 33.38 -25.02
C LEU A 313 6.06 32.70 -25.98
N GLY A 314 5.29 31.70 -25.54
CA GLY A 314 4.38 30.95 -26.41
C GLY A 314 3.35 30.12 -25.65
N SER A 315 2.07 30.48 -25.80
CA SER A 315 0.94 29.77 -25.21
C SER A 315 0.55 28.54 -26.03
N GLY A 316 0.73 27.33 -25.48
CA GLY A 316 0.20 26.10 -26.09
C GLY A 316 0.77 24.79 -25.55
N ALA A 317 1.97 24.78 -24.97
CA ALA A 317 2.60 23.55 -24.47
C ALA A 317 2.06 23.10 -23.12
N SER A 318 1.94 21.78 -22.94
CA SER A 318 1.58 21.12 -21.67
C SER A 318 2.40 21.60 -20.46
N ASN A 319 1.80 21.63 -19.26
CA ASN A 319 2.44 22.12 -18.03
C ASN A 319 3.79 21.41 -17.76
N PRO A 320 4.92 22.14 -17.58
CA PRO A 320 6.25 21.53 -17.52
C PRO A 320 6.48 20.75 -16.21
N GLU A 321 5.81 21.17 -15.13
CA GLU A 321 5.75 20.44 -13.86
C GLU A 321 5.01 19.10 -14.02
N GLN A 322 3.87 19.09 -14.73
CA GLN A 322 3.09 17.89 -15.03
C GLN A 322 3.86 16.93 -15.96
N PHE A 323 4.51 17.45 -17.01
CA PHE A 323 5.36 16.66 -17.90
C PHE A 323 6.47 15.91 -17.14
N ILE A 324 7.07 16.52 -16.11
CA ILE A 324 8.11 15.87 -15.30
C ILE A 324 7.52 14.92 -14.26
N GLN A 325 6.39 15.27 -13.64
CA GLN A 325 5.81 14.45 -12.57
C GLN A 325 5.01 13.24 -13.10
N SER A 326 4.07 13.44 -14.03
CA SER A 326 3.27 12.35 -14.63
C SER A 326 3.86 11.76 -15.91
N GLY A 327 4.80 12.46 -16.57
CA GLY A 327 5.58 11.90 -17.67
C GLY A 327 6.82 11.17 -17.14
N PHE A 328 7.92 11.91 -16.90
CA PHE A 328 9.20 11.33 -16.51
C PHE A 328 9.14 10.47 -15.23
N TRP A 329 8.66 11.03 -14.12
CA TRP A 329 8.82 10.37 -12.82
C TRP A 329 7.93 9.12 -12.66
N GLN A 330 6.66 9.20 -13.09
CA GLN A 330 5.80 8.01 -13.16
C GLN A 330 6.35 6.95 -14.14
N ALA A 331 7.00 7.33 -15.25
CA ALA A 331 7.65 6.37 -16.13
C ALA A 331 8.86 5.69 -15.46
N VAL A 332 9.69 6.42 -14.71
CA VAL A 332 10.80 5.85 -13.92
C VAL A 332 10.28 4.89 -12.84
N GLN A 333 9.28 5.28 -12.06
CA GLN A 333 8.68 4.41 -11.06
C GLN A 333 8.06 3.15 -11.69
N LYS A 334 7.37 3.28 -12.83
CA LYS A 334 6.77 2.17 -13.57
C LYS A 334 7.82 1.22 -14.15
N LEU A 335 8.94 1.75 -14.65
CA LEU A 335 10.10 0.97 -15.05
C LEU A 335 10.63 0.16 -13.86
N LEU A 336 10.90 0.79 -12.72
CA LEU A 336 11.40 0.10 -11.52
C LEU A 336 10.42 -0.97 -11.02
N LYS A 337 9.11 -0.66 -10.96
CA LYS A 337 8.05 -1.60 -10.53
C LYS A 337 7.99 -2.82 -11.44
N LYS A 338 8.08 -2.61 -12.76
CA LYS A 338 8.19 -3.69 -13.76
C LYS A 338 9.47 -4.50 -13.56
N SER A 339 10.63 -3.85 -13.56
CA SER A 339 11.94 -4.51 -13.49
C SER A 339 12.13 -5.33 -12.21
N PHE A 340 11.68 -4.84 -11.04
CA PHE A 340 11.74 -5.60 -9.80
C PHE A 340 10.77 -6.81 -9.79
N SER A 341 9.66 -6.75 -10.53
CA SER A 341 8.72 -7.87 -10.68
C SER A 341 9.16 -8.92 -11.71
N GLU A 342 9.89 -8.51 -12.76
CA GLU A 342 10.42 -9.38 -13.82
C GLU A 342 11.84 -9.91 -13.52
N CYS A 343 12.37 -9.66 -12.30
CA CYS A 343 13.67 -10.13 -11.86
C CYS A 343 13.80 -11.67 -11.89
N PRO A 344 14.95 -12.21 -12.37
CA PRO A 344 15.35 -13.58 -12.08
C PRO A 344 15.39 -13.84 -10.58
N ALA A 345 14.90 -14.99 -10.12
CA ALA A 345 14.68 -15.29 -8.69
C ALA A 345 15.90 -15.06 -7.78
N HIS A 346 17.13 -15.28 -8.28
CA HIS A 346 18.35 -15.02 -7.51
C HIS A 346 18.62 -13.52 -7.26
N ILE A 347 18.19 -12.63 -8.17
CA ILE A 347 18.23 -11.18 -7.98
C ILE A 347 17.08 -10.73 -7.08
N THR A 348 15.88 -11.31 -7.25
CA THR A 348 14.74 -11.07 -6.35
C THR A 348 15.10 -11.39 -4.89
N GLN A 349 15.77 -12.52 -4.65
CA GLN A 349 16.30 -12.87 -3.33
C GLN A 349 17.33 -11.86 -2.83
N ILE A 350 18.27 -11.39 -3.68
CA ILE A 350 19.29 -10.41 -3.26
C ILE A 350 18.66 -9.05 -2.90
N LEU A 351 17.67 -8.60 -3.68
CA LEU A 351 16.88 -7.40 -3.40
C LEU A 351 16.08 -7.53 -2.10
N GLN A 352 15.43 -8.68 -1.89
CA GLN A 352 14.68 -8.99 -0.67
C GLN A 352 15.58 -9.12 0.57
N GLU A 353 16.76 -9.72 0.49
CA GLU A 353 17.70 -9.84 1.61
C GLU A 353 18.33 -8.50 2.01
N GLY A 354 18.49 -7.59 1.03
CA GLY A 354 19.23 -6.34 1.15
C GLY A 354 18.38 -5.07 1.06
N LEU A 355 17.05 -5.17 1.18
CA LEU A 355 16.12 -4.05 0.98
C LEU A 355 16.50 -2.78 1.77
N SER A 356 16.99 -2.92 2.99
CA SER A 356 17.49 -1.78 3.79
C SER A 356 18.59 -0.97 3.09
N LYS A 357 19.44 -1.60 2.27
CA LYS A 357 20.47 -0.91 1.46
C LYS A 357 19.88 -0.20 0.24
N LEU A 358 18.84 -0.77 -0.35
CA LEU A 358 18.08 -0.15 -1.43
C LEU A 358 17.36 1.09 -0.92
N LEU A 359 16.58 0.97 0.16
CA LEU A 359 15.90 2.08 0.80
C LEU A 359 16.87 3.15 1.29
N SER A 360 18.01 2.79 1.89
CA SER A 360 19.07 3.74 2.25
C SER A 360 19.63 4.51 1.05
N SER A 361 19.70 3.88 -0.12
CA SER A 361 20.13 4.56 -1.35
C SER A 361 19.03 5.46 -1.93
N VAL A 362 17.78 4.98 -1.91
CA VAL A 362 16.58 5.70 -2.35
C VAL A 362 16.32 6.95 -1.51
N ARG A 363 16.23 6.83 -0.18
CA ARG A 363 16.00 7.97 0.73
C ARG A 363 17.16 8.98 0.67
N GLY A 364 18.39 8.53 0.46
CA GLY A 364 19.54 9.41 0.23
C GLY A 364 19.51 10.16 -1.10
N LEU A 365 18.93 9.57 -2.16
CA LEU A 365 18.66 10.27 -3.42
C LEU A 365 17.54 11.32 -3.25
N GLU A 366 16.44 10.98 -2.58
CA GLU A 366 15.34 11.93 -2.28
C GLU A 366 15.86 13.15 -1.51
N LEU A 367 16.75 12.94 -0.54
CA LEU A 367 17.45 14.00 0.19
C LEU A 367 18.36 14.84 -0.72
N ARG A 368 19.19 14.21 -1.58
CA ARG A 368 20.02 14.94 -2.57
C ARG A 368 19.17 15.78 -3.54
N LEU A 369 17.97 15.32 -3.88
CA LEU A 369 17.04 16.01 -4.78
C LEU A 369 16.11 17.00 -4.06
N ASN A 370 16.37 17.28 -2.76
CA ASN A 370 15.58 18.17 -1.91
C ASN A 370 14.06 17.84 -1.91
N GLY A 371 13.71 16.56 -1.95
CA GLY A 371 12.31 16.09 -1.91
C GLY A 371 11.46 16.39 -3.16
N LYS A 372 12.05 16.90 -4.25
CA LYS A 372 11.32 17.18 -5.51
C LYS A 372 10.86 15.94 -6.26
N PHE A 373 11.55 14.82 -6.03
CA PHE A 373 11.25 13.51 -6.58
C PHE A 373 11.18 12.55 -5.39
N LEU A 374 10.02 11.91 -5.20
CA LEU A 374 9.72 11.01 -4.09
C LEU A 374 9.22 9.68 -4.64
N PHE A 375 9.70 8.55 -4.11
CA PHE A 375 9.30 7.23 -4.56
C PHE A 375 8.02 6.78 -3.84
N ASP A 376 7.02 6.37 -4.63
CA ASP A 376 5.77 5.78 -4.13
C ASP A 376 6.08 4.58 -3.23
N GLU A 377 5.56 4.60 -2.00
CA GLU A 377 5.89 3.56 -1.01
C GLU A 377 5.49 2.15 -1.48
N GLU A 378 4.45 2.01 -2.32
CA GLU A 378 4.04 0.74 -2.92
C GLU A 378 5.12 0.07 -3.77
N LEU A 379 6.12 0.81 -4.25
CA LEU A 379 7.18 0.28 -5.13
C LEU A 379 7.97 -0.85 -4.46
N PHE A 380 8.13 -0.78 -3.13
CA PHE A 380 8.98 -1.69 -2.36
C PHE A 380 8.23 -2.79 -1.61
N THR A 381 6.90 -2.71 -1.48
CA THR A 381 6.08 -3.67 -0.72
C THR A 381 6.28 -5.14 -1.13
N PRO A 382 6.45 -5.50 -2.43
CA PRO A 382 6.75 -6.88 -2.83
C PRO A 382 8.13 -7.40 -2.37
N LEU A 383 9.07 -6.50 -2.09
CA LEU A 383 10.39 -6.83 -1.56
C LEU A 383 10.38 -6.92 -0.02
N GLU A 384 9.53 -6.11 0.64
CA GLU A 384 9.39 -6.10 2.10
C GLU A 384 8.99 -7.47 2.65
N VAL A 385 8.05 -8.18 2.01
CA VAL A 385 7.63 -9.53 2.44
C VAL A 385 8.83 -10.50 2.53
N GLY A 386 9.76 -10.41 1.59
CA GLY A 386 11.00 -11.21 1.62
C GLY A 386 11.97 -10.77 2.73
N TYR A 387 12.15 -9.47 2.93
CA TYR A 387 13.00 -8.94 4.00
C TYR A 387 12.45 -9.30 5.40
N VAL A 388 11.14 -9.14 5.60
CA VAL A 388 10.38 -9.49 6.81
C VAL A 388 10.50 -10.98 7.11
N ASN A 389 10.31 -11.85 6.11
CA ASN A 389 10.49 -13.30 6.27
C ASN A 389 11.95 -13.68 6.61
N LYS A 390 12.93 -13.01 6.01
CA LYS A 390 14.36 -13.19 6.34
C LYS A 390 14.67 -12.76 7.78
N CYS A 391 14.14 -11.63 8.23
CA CYS A 391 14.27 -11.19 9.62
C CYS A 391 13.61 -12.19 10.60
N ALA A 392 12.41 -12.67 10.27
CA ALA A 392 11.69 -13.65 11.08
C ALA A 392 12.46 -14.97 11.19
N ASN A 393 13.00 -15.48 10.08
CA ASN A 393 13.82 -16.69 10.06
C ASN A 393 15.12 -16.51 10.87
N ASN A 394 15.80 -15.37 10.73
CA ASN A 394 17.01 -15.06 11.49
C ASN A 394 16.75 -15.01 13.01
N MET A 395 15.67 -14.33 13.43
CA MET A 395 15.29 -14.24 14.84
C MET A 395 14.84 -15.61 15.40
N LYS A 396 14.00 -16.35 14.67
CA LYS A 396 13.50 -17.66 15.13
C LYS A 396 14.60 -18.74 15.17
N ALA A 397 15.61 -18.66 14.30
CA ALA A 397 16.75 -19.57 14.33
C ALA A 397 17.55 -19.52 15.65
N CYS A 398 17.61 -18.37 16.33
CA CYS A 398 18.26 -18.24 17.65
C CYS A 398 17.57 -19.02 18.78
N LEU A 399 16.31 -19.41 18.59
CA LEU A 399 15.45 -20.05 19.60
C LEU A 399 14.91 -21.43 19.14
N ALA A 400 15.23 -21.85 17.92
CA ALA A 400 14.72 -23.08 17.32
C ALA A 400 15.28 -24.33 18.03
N GLY A 401 14.40 -25.24 18.43
CA GLY A 401 14.78 -26.49 19.10
C GLY A 401 15.27 -26.34 20.55
N ILE A 402 15.20 -25.15 21.13
CA ILE A 402 15.59 -24.88 22.52
C ILE A 402 14.33 -24.87 23.39
N ASP A 403 14.26 -25.75 24.39
CA ASP A 403 13.09 -25.86 25.28
C ASP A 403 13.16 -24.93 26.49
N LEU A 404 14.36 -24.78 27.08
CA LEU A 404 14.64 -23.77 28.11
C LEU A 404 15.85 -22.93 27.66
N PRO A 405 15.67 -21.63 27.33
CA PRO A 405 16.73 -20.80 26.76
C PRO A 405 17.67 -20.27 27.85
N SER A 406 18.98 -20.32 27.60
CA SER A 406 19.98 -19.68 28.45
C SER A 406 20.12 -18.18 28.14
N ASN A 407 20.82 -17.47 29.02
CA ASN A 407 21.17 -16.06 28.82
C ASN A 407 21.95 -15.85 27.50
N ASP A 408 22.83 -16.78 27.11
CA ASP A 408 23.54 -16.73 25.83
C ASP A 408 22.60 -16.87 24.61
N ASN A 409 21.54 -17.67 24.72
CA ASN A 409 20.52 -17.79 23.68
C ASN A 409 19.72 -16.49 23.54
N ILE A 410 19.36 -15.88 24.67
CA ILE A 410 18.65 -14.59 24.71
C ILE A 410 19.53 -13.47 24.15
N ASP A 411 20.79 -13.36 24.56
CA ASP A 411 21.71 -12.34 24.06
C ASP A 411 22.11 -12.55 22.59
N SER A 412 22.08 -13.80 22.09
CA SER A 412 22.16 -14.10 20.66
C SER A 412 20.94 -13.58 19.89
N PHE A 413 19.73 -13.89 20.37
CA PHE A 413 18.47 -13.41 19.80
C PHE A 413 18.39 -11.87 19.80
N ILE A 414 18.71 -11.23 20.92
CA ILE A 414 18.68 -9.76 21.09
C ILE A 414 19.74 -9.09 20.20
N ARG A 415 20.91 -9.71 19.99
CA ARG A 415 21.94 -9.20 19.07
C ARG A 415 21.49 -9.26 17.61
N VAL A 416 20.84 -10.36 17.19
CA VAL A 416 20.27 -10.49 15.85
C VAL A 416 19.11 -9.51 15.66
N ALA A 417 18.20 -9.40 16.62
CA ALA A 417 17.11 -8.43 16.62
C ALA A 417 17.61 -6.98 16.50
N SER A 418 18.60 -6.61 17.31
CA SER A 418 19.22 -5.27 17.30
C SER A 418 19.84 -4.95 15.94
N ALA A 419 20.49 -5.91 15.27
CA ALA A 419 21.08 -5.70 13.95
C ALA A 419 20.02 -5.51 12.85
N GLU A 420 18.99 -6.35 12.81
CA GLU A 420 17.90 -6.23 11.82
C GLU A 420 17.07 -4.95 12.05
N LEU A 421 16.79 -4.58 13.32
CA LEU A 421 16.17 -3.30 13.69
C LEU A 421 17.04 -2.11 13.28
N SER A 422 18.31 -2.06 13.68
CA SER A 422 19.24 -0.97 13.32
C SER A 422 19.29 -0.72 11.81
N SER A 423 19.29 -1.80 11.02
CA SER A 423 19.33 -1.70 9.55
C SER A 423 18.00 -1.29 8.91
N SER A 424 16.87 -1.46 9.59
CA SER A 424 15.54 -1.08 9.10
C SER A 424 15.07 0.31 9.53
N LEU A 425 15.68 0.92 10.57
CA LEU A 425 15.37 2.29 11.04
C LEU A 425 15.52 3.40 9.97
N VAL A 426 16.18 3.10 8.84
CA VAL A 426 16.36 4.01 7.70
C VAL A 426 15.03 4.36 7.01
N ASP A 427 14.00 3.54 7.18
CA ASP A 427 12.65 3.82 6.68
C ASP A 427 11.60 3.49 7.76
N SER A 428 10.63 4.39 7.99
CA SER A 428 9.64 4.22 9.06
C SER A 428 8.69 3.05 8.84
N ARG A 429 8.38 2.68 7.59
CA ARG A 429 7.51 1.52 7.30
C ARG A 429 8.27 0.22 7.53
N LEU A 430 9.51 0.13 7.03
CA LEU A 430 10.34 -1.07 7.24
C LEU A 430 10.67 -1.28 8.72
N GLY A 431 11.00 -0.21 9.46
CA GLY A 431 11.25 -0.26 10.90
C GLY A 431 10.02 -0.77 11.69
N ASN A 432 8.82 -0.27 11.37
CA ASN A 432 7.58 -0.77 11.97
C ASN A 432 7.33 -2.26 11.62
N ALA A 433 7.61 -2.69 10.38
CA ALA A 433 7.43 -4.08 9.96
C ALA A 433 8.39 -5.04 10.69
N VAL A 434 9.67 -4.68 10.83
CA VAL A 434 10.66 -5.49 11.58
C VAL A 434 10.37 -5.49 13.08
N ALA A 435 9.83 -4.40 13.63
CA ALA A 435 9.32 -4.38 15.01
C ALA A 435 8.13 -5.34 15.19
N GLY A 436 7.20 -5.41 14.23
CA GLY A 436 6.13 -6.40 14.20
C GLY A 436 6.65 -7.85 14.20
N VAL A 437 7.73 -8.13 13.46
CA VAL A 437 8.42 -9.44 13.50
C VAL A 437 9.01 -9.71 14.89
N PHE A 438 9.68 -8.73 15.50
CA PHE A 438 10.26 -8.89 16.84
C PHE A 438 9.19 -9.15 17.90
N ILE A 439 8.06 -8.43 17.85
CA ILE A 439 6.90 -8.63 18.74
C ILE A 439 6.31 -10.03 18.54
N SER A 440 6.18 -10.49 17.30
CA SER A 440 5.70 -11.83 16.97
C SER A 440 6.63 -12.93 17.51
N CYS A 441 7.95 -12.80 17.34
CA CYS A 441 8.93 -13.74 17.89
C CYS A 441 9.00 -13.68 19.43
N THR A 442 8.80 -12.51 20.02
CA THR A 442 8.69 -12.33 21.48
C THR A 442 7.47 -13.06 22.03
N LYS A 443 6.33 -13.01 21.31
CA LYS A 443 5.13 -13.75 21.66
C LYS A 443 5.32 -15.27 21.57
N ASP A 444 5.88 -15.76 20.48
CA ASP A 444 6.23 -17.19 20.35
C ASP A 444 7.13 -17.65 21.50
N PHE A 445 8.09 -16.82 21.92
CA PHE A 445 8.99 -17.07 23.05
C PHE A 445 8.24 -17.16 24.39
N TYR A 446 7.49 -16.12 24.80
CA TYR A 446 6.85 -16.16 26.13
C TYR A 446 5.68 -17.15 26.19
N THR A 447 4.94 -17.39 25.10
CA THR A 447 3.92 -18.44 25.07
C THR A 447 4.53 -19.85 25.13
N LYS A 448 5.75 -20.08 24.62
CA LYS A 448 6.46 -21.36 24.84
C LYS A 448 6.90 -21.54 26.31
N LEU A 449 7.25 -20.47 27.02
CA LEU A 449 7.60 -20.52 28.44
C LEU A 449 6.35 -20.64 29.32
N GLU A 450 5.25 -19.98 28.96
CA GLU A 450 3.93 -20.03 29.61
C GLU A 450 3.40 -21.47 29.71
N THR A 451 3.50 -22.26 28.64
CA THR A 451 3.06 -23.67 28.65
C THR A 451 3.93 -24.59 29.54
N GLN A 452 5.06 -24.10 30.06
CA GLN A 452 5.92 -24.83 31.01
C GLN A 452 5.65 -24.45 32.47
N ILE A 453 4.94 -23.34 32.74
CA ILE A 453 4.62 -22.88 34.09
C ILE A 453 3.79 -23.95 34.82
N LYS A 454 4.17 -24.21 36.06
CA LYS A 454 3.53 -25.22 36.92
C LYS A 454 2.50 -24.54 37.82
N LEU A 455 1.24 -24.95 37.69
CA LEU A 455 0.09 -24.46 38.44
C LEU A 455 -0.51 -25.61 39.24
N GLY A 456 -0.77 -25.43 40.54
CA GLY A 456 -1.42 -26.44 41.38
C GLY A 456 -0.99 -26.40 42.84
N PRO A 457 -1.41 -27.36 43.69
CA PRO A 457 -1.02 -27.41 45.10
C PRO A 457 0.51 -27.48 45.28
N ASP A 458 1.22 -28.16 44.38
CA ASP A 458 2.69 -28.28 44.46
C ASP A 458 3.42 -26.97 44.11
N SER A 459 2.82 -26.01 43.39
CA SER A 459 3.48 -24.72 43.12
C SER A 459 3.36 -23.73 44.28
N VAL A 460 2.47 -23.97 45.25
CA VAL A 460 2.09 -23.01 46.29
C VAL A 460 2.53 -23.37 47.72
N GLN A 461 3.29 -24.44 47.96
CA GLN A 461 3.72 -24.77 49.33
C GLN A 461 4.74 -23.73 49.86
N VAL A 462 4.60 -23.29 51.12
CA VAL A 462 5.44 -22.21 51.71
C VAL A 462 6.11 -22.60 53.03
N VAL A 463 5.93 -23.84 53.48
CA VAL A 463 6.40 -24.32 54.78
C VAL A 463 7.83 -24.89 54.67
N ASP A 464 8.04 -25.72 53.64
CA ASP A 464 9.29 -26.41 53.34
C ASP A 464 10.14 -25.65 52.31
N ILE A 465 11.34 -26.16 52.04
CA ILE A 465 12.25 -25.69 50.99
C ILE A 465 11.58 -25.83 49.59
N PRO A 466 11.77 -24.87 48.65
CA PRO A 466 11.24 -24.95 47.29
C PRO A 466 11.40 -26.32 46.63
N ASN A 467 10.29 -26.86 46.13
CA ASN A 467 10.29 -28.12 45.38
C ASN A 467 10.61 -27.90 43.89
N VAL A 468 10.67 -28.99 43.11
CA VAL A 468 11.03 -28.98 41.69
C VAL A 468 10.12 -28.06 40.85
N HIS A 469 8.81 -28.03 41.12
CA HIS A 469 7.87 -27.16 40.40
C HIS A 469 8.11 -25.68 40.71
N GLN A 470 8.42 -25.36 41.97
CA GLN A 470 8.71 -23.99 42.42
C GLN A 470 10.04 -23.50 41.87
N ILE A 471 11.08 -24.34 41.90
CA ILE A 471 12.40 -24.06 41.29
C ILE A 471 12.25 -23.84 39.78
N GLN A 472 11.44 -24.66 39.08
CA GLN A 472 11.15 -24.47 37.65
C GLN A 472 10.44 -23.13 37.40
N ASN A 473 9.42 -22.79 38.19
CA ASN A 473 8.69 -21.52 38.05
C ASN A 473 9.59 -20.30 38.30
N THR A 474 10.45 -20.32 39.33
CA THR A 474 11.46 -19.28 39.58
C THR A 474 12.41 -19.12 38.39
N LEU A 475 12.90 -20.22 37.84
CA LEU A 475 13.81 -20.21 36.69
C LEU A 475 13.13 -19.64 35.43
N LEU A 476 11.87 -20.01 35.16
CA LEU A 476 11.06 -19.43 34.08
C LEU A 476 10.85 -17.92 34.27
N ALA A 477 10.56 -17.47 35.50
CA ALA A 477 10.38 -16.05 35.81
C ALA A 477 11.68 -15.24 35.63
N ASN A 478 12.84 -15.79 36.02
CA ASN A 478 14.14 -15.13 35.83
C ASN A 478 14.54 -15.08 34.34
N ILE A 479 14.27 -16.13 33.57
CA ILE A 479 14.47 -16.14 32.10
C ILE A 479 13.60 -15.07 31.42
N LEU A 480 12.32 -14.98 31.81
CA LEU A 480 11.39 -13.95 31.34
C LEU A 480 11.87 -12.53 31.73
N TYR A 481 12.36 -12.35 32.96
CA TYR A 481 12.92 -11.09 33.43
C TYR A 481 14.18 -10.69 32.65
N TYR A 482 15.12 -11.61 32.44
CA TYR A 482 16.36 -11.37 31.70
C TYR A 482 16.09 -10.98 30.24
N PHE A 483 15.16 -11.66 29.57
CA PHE A 483 14.69 -11.28 28.23
C PHE A 483 14.10 -9.86 28.21
N LYS A 484 13.25 -9.54 29.19
CA LYS A 484 12.63 -8.22 29.34
C LYS A 484 13.67 -7.11 29.54
N ASP A 485 14.67 -7.32 30.39
CA ASP A 485 15.74 -6.33 30.61
C ASP A 485 16.69 -6.23 29.40
N SER A 486 17.17 -7.33 28.82
CA SER A 486 17.97 -7.27 27.58
C SER A 486 17.22 -6.56 26.44
N THR A 487 15.89 -6.71 26.34
CA THR A 487 15.08 -5.93 25.38
C THR A 487 15.00 -4.44 25.76
N LYS A 488 14.78 -4.08 27.03
CA LYS A 488 14.79 -2.69 27.50
C LYS A 488 16.15 -2.01 27.28
N ARG A 489 17.25 -2.73 27.50
CA ARG A 489 18.63 -2.30 27.19
C ARG A 489 18.79 -2.04 25.70
N MET A 490 18.47 -3.01 24.84
CA MET A 490 18.49 -2.86 23.37
C MET A 490 17.69 -1.63 22.90
N LEU A 491 16.47 -1.43 23.40
CA LEU A 491 15.63 -0.28 23.03
C LEU A 491 16.21 1.05 23.49
N ARG A 492 16.87 1.12 24.66
CA ARG A 492 17.58 2.33 25.11
C ARG A 492 18.75 2.64 24.18
N ASP A 493 19.54 1.64 23.84
CA ASP A 493 20.79 1.81 23.09
C ASP A 493 20.51 2.14 21.60
N LEU A 494 19.36 1.69 21.05
CA LEU A 494 18.81 2.15 19.76
C LEU A 494 18.17 3.56 19.79
N GLY A 495 18.00 4.16 20.97
CA GLY A 495 17.17 5.35 21.20
C GLY A 495 17.58 6.58 20.38
N GLU A 496 18.88 6.85 20.25
CA GLU A 496 19.41 7.99 19.47
C GLU A 496 19.16 7.88 17.96
N GLN A 497 18.92 6.66 17.47
CA GLN A 497 18.60 6.39 16.07
C GLN A 497 17.09 6.43 15.85
N CYS A 498 16.32 5.78 16.74
CA CYS A 498 14.85 5.82 16.72
C CYS A 498 14.31 7.26 16.81
N GLY A 499 14.90 8.13 17.64
CA GLY A 499 14.45 9.52 17.81
C GLY A 499 14.56 10.41 16.56
N LYS A 500 15.19 9.95 15.49
CA LYS A 500 15.27 10.65 14.18
C LYS A 500 14.23 10.15 13.17
N SER A 501 13.50 9.08 13.48
CA SER A 501 12.51 8.43 12.61
C SER A 501 11.11 8.52 13.24
N LYS A 502 10.07 8.69 12.44
CA LYS A 502 8.66 8.78 12.91
C LYS A 502 8.04 7.40 13.21
N SER A 503 8.85 6.45 13.67
CA SER A 503 8.47 5.05 13.87
C SER A 503 7.86 4.81 15.26
N SER A 504 6.75 4.06 15.33
CA SER A 504 6.11 3.66 16.59
C SER A 504 6.77 2.41 17.23
N ALA A 505 7.72 1.79 16.54
CA ALA A 505 8.38 0.53 16.91
C ALA A 505 8.82 0.46 18.38
N ARG A 506 9.41 1.54 18.91
CA ARG A 506 9.86 1.60 20.32
C ARG A 506 8.70 1.36 21.29
N ASP A 507 7.60 2.08 21.09
CA ASP A 507 6.46 2.07 22.01
C ASP A 507 5.68 0.77 21.85
N ASP A 508 5.56 0.24 20.64
CA ASP A 508 4.85 -1.00 20.37
C ASP A 508 5.59 -2.24 20.91
N ILE A 509 6.93 -2.28 20.80
CA ILE A 509 7.74 -3.29 21.49
C ILE A 509 7.63 -3.13 23.01
N THR A 510 7.67 -1.90 23.53
CA THR A 510 7.53 -1.64 24.98
C THR A 510 6.18 -2.12 25.51
N LYS A 511 5.08 -1.88 24.80
CA LYS A 511 3.74 -2.40 25.14
C LYS A 511 3.70 -3.94 25.13
N ALA A 512 4.38 -4.59 24.19
CA ALA A 512 4.41 -6.06 24.09
C ALA A 512 5.08 -6.70 25.32
N LEU A 513 6.12 -6.07 25.88
CA LEU A 513 6.80 -6.56 27.10
C LEU A 513 5.89 -6.60 28.33
N ASN A 514 4.79 -5.84 28.38
CA ASN A 514 3.86 -5.85 29.52
C ASN A 514 3.21 -7.23 29.74
N GLN A 515 3.11 -8.08 28.71
CA GLN A 515 2.60 -9.46 28.89
C GLN A 515 3.59 -10.35 29.65
N ILE A 516 4.89 -10.04 29.57
CA ILE A 516 5.94 -10.73 30.35
C ILE A 516 5.83 -10.35 31.84
N ASP A 517 5.51 -9.08 32.15
CA ASP A 517 5.25 -8.65 33.53
C ASP A 517 4.05 -9.39 34.14
N LEU A 518 2.98 -9.63 33.37
CA LEU A 518 1.82 -10.42 33.81
C LEU A 518 2.15 -11.89 34.10
N LEU A 519 3.02 -12.53 33.31
CA LEU A 519 3.45 -13.92 33.55
C LEU A 519 4.32 -14.04 34.81
N ILE A 520 5.27 -13.11 35.01
CA ILE A 520 6.09 -13.05 36.23
C ILE A 520 5.20 -12.82 37.46
N TYR A 521 4.24 -11.90 37.36
CA TYR A 521 3.26 -11.65 38.42
C TYR A 521 2.40 -12.88 38.72
N THR A 522 1.92 -13.60 37.70
CA THR A 522 1.11 -14.83 37.86
C THR A 522 1.88 -15.95 38.57
N ILE A 523 3.20 -16.05 38.36
CA ILE A 523 4.06 -16.98 39.10
C ILE A 523 4.21 -16.54 40.56
N LEU A 524 4.50 -15.26 40.82
CA LEU A 524 4.71 -14.74 42.17
C LEU A 524 3.42 -14.79 43.01
N GLN A 525 2.28 -14.34 42.46
CA GLN A 525 1.00 -14.24 43.17
C GLN A 525 0.59 -15.57 43.82
N GLN A 526 0.76 -16.69 43.12
CA GLN A 526 0.51 -18.04 43.65
C GLN A 526 1.25 -18.33 44.97
N ILE A 527 2.51 -17.90 45.08
CA ILE A 527 3.31 -18.06 46.30
C ILE A 527 2.90 -17.00 47.34
N MET A 528 2.64 -15.76 46.91
CA MET A 528 2.20 -14.67 47.79
C MET A 528 0.87 -14.97 48.49
N ASP A 529 -0.14 -15.48 47.77
CA ASP A 529 -1.44 -15.85 48.35
C ASP A 529 -1.31 -16.94 49.41
N SER A 530 -0.41 -17.91 49.20
CA SER A 530 -0.11 -18.97 50.15
C SER A 530 0.66 -18.48 51.37
N ILE A 531 1.61 -17.55 51.18
CA ILE A 531 2.25 -16.81 52.28
C ILE A 531 1.17 -16.07 53.08
N VAL A 532 0.33 -15.25 52.43
CA VAL A 532 -0.75 -14.45 53.06
C VAL A 532 -1.72 -15.33 53.86
N SER A 533 -2.15 -16.46 53.29
CA SER A 533 -2.99 -17.45 53.98
C SER A 533 -2.32 -18.01 55.24
N THR A 534 -1.04 -18.39 55.13
CA THR A 534 -0.27 -18.93 56.26
C THR A 534 -0.01 -17.86 57.34
N LEU A 535 0.25 -16.60 56.95
CA LEU A 535 0.36 -15.46 57.88
C LEU A 535 -0.94 -15.25 58.66
N ASN A 536 -2.11 -15.35 58.01
CA ASN A 536 -3.41 -15.25 58.70
C ASN A 536 -3.56 -16.36 59.75
N ILE A 537 -3.25 -17.62 59.41
CA ILE A 537 -3.32 -18.77 60.32
C ILE A 537 -2.40 -18.56 61.55
N ILE A 538 -1.18 -18.08 61.35
CA ILE A 538 -0.24 -17.79 62.45
C ILE A 538 -0.77 -16.64 63.31
N ILE A 539 -1.20 -15.53 62.71
CA ILE A 539 -1.73 -14.36 63.43
C ILE A 539 -2.98 -14.71 64.24
N LEU A 540 -3.91 -15.48 63.67
CA LEU A 540 -5.12 -15.97 64.32
C LEU A 540 -4.83 -16.74 65.63
N SER A 541 -3.67 -17.39 65.74
CA SER A 541 -3.29 -18.10 66.97
C SER A 541 -3.13 -17.19 68.20
N ILE A 542 -3.09 -15.86 68.04
CA ILE A 542 -3.16 -14.87 69.12
C ILE A 542 -4.32 -15.10 70.09
N HIS A 543 -5.48 -15.58 69.60
CA HIS A 543 -6.64 -15.92 70.43
C HIS A 543 -6.42 -17.14 71.33
N ARG A 544 -5.27 -17.80 71.20
CA ARG A 544 -4.83 -18.97 71.98
C ARG A 544 -3.49 -18.71 72.71
N GLU A 545 -2.92 -17.49 72.63
CA GLU A 545 -1.68 -17.12 73.30
C GLU A 545 -1.84 -17.19 74.84
N PRO A 546 -1.01 -17.95 75.56
CA PRO A 546 -1.23 -18.23 76.98
C PRO A 546 -0.99 -16.99 77.85
N GLY A 547 -1.98 -16.69 78.71
CA GLY A 547 -1.85 -15.73 79.81
C GLY A 547 -2.13 -14.27 79.47
N LEU A 548 -2.59 -13.93 78.26
CA LEU A 548 -2.99 -12.55 77.90
C LEU A 548 -4.14 -12.00 78.78
N ASN A 549 -4.85 -12.88 79.51
CA ASN A 549 -5.89 -12.58 80.49
C ASN A 549 -5.40 -12.53 81.95
N SER A 550 -4.09 -12.61 82.20
CA SER A 550 -3.48 -12.68 83.54
C SER A 550 -2.62 -11.45 83.81
N GLU A 551 -2.69 -10.89 85.02
CA GLU A 551 -1.77 -9.80 85.45
C GLU A 551 -0.38 -10.32 85.86
N LYS A 552 -0.13 -11.64 85.78
CA LYS A 552 1.19 -12.24 86.02
C LYS A 552 2.03 -12.45 84.75
N ILE A 553 1.53 -12.01 83.59
CA ILE A 553 2.25 -12.17 82.32
C ILE A 553 3.44 -11.20 82.23
N SER A 554 4.58 -11.69 81.74
CA SER A 554 5.71 -10.84 81.39
C SER A 554 5.41 -10.04 80.13
N ALA A 555 5.48 -8.72 80.21
CA ALA A 555 5.50 -7.84 79.03
C ALA A 555 6.86 -7.83 78.30
N SER A 556 7.90 -8.48 78.86
CA SER A 556 9.23 -8.58 78.26
C SER A 556 9.33 -9.78 77.33
N GLY A 557 9.60 -9.52 76.04
CA GLY A 557 9.77 -10.51 74.98
C GLY A 557 8.51 -10.77 74.16
N PRO A 558 8.65 -11.20 72.88
CA PRO A 558 7.52 -11.41 71.98
C PRO A 558 6.62 -12.56 72.42
N SER A 559 5.35 -12.48 72.01
CA SER A 559 4.39 -13.58 72.07
C SER A 559 4.79 -14.76 71.18
N MET A 560 4.26 -15.96 71.46
CA MET A 560 4.67 -17.18 70.75
C MET A 560 4.28 -17.13 69.27
N TYR A 561 3.05 -16.69 68.96
CA TYR A 561 2.61 -16.47 67.58
C TYR A 561 3.50 -15.46 66.83
N MET A 562 4.04 -14.45 67.53
CA MET A 562 4.91 -13.42 66.95
C MET A 562 6.30 -13.96 66.62
N LYS A 563 6.83 -14.90 67.42
CA LYS A 563 8.08 -15.62 67.08
C LYS A 563 7.88 -16.51 65.86
N GLU A 564 6.80 -17.30 65.86
CA GLU A 564 6.45 -18.17 64.73
C GLU A 564 6.27 -17.37 63.44
N LEU A 565 5.60 -16.21 63.52
CA LEU A 565 5.44 -15.27 62.40
C LEU A 565 6.79 -14.75 61.88
N GLN A 566 7.68 -14.32 62.78
CA GLN A 566 9.01 -13.82 62.41
C GLN A 566 9.86 -14.94 61.78
N GLU A 567 9.86 -16.15 62.34
CA GLU A 567 10.58 -17.29 61.79
C GLU A 567 10.01 -17.74 60.43
N PHE A 568 8.69 -17.76 60.28
CA PHE A 568 8.03 -18.09 59.02
C PHE A 568 8.32 -17.06 57.93
N ILE A 569 8.18 -15.75 58.20
CA ILE A 569 8.46 -14.69 57.20
C ILE A 569 9.92 -14.78 56.73
N ASN A 570 10.89 -14.93 57.64
CA ASN A 570 12.30 -15.03 57.26
C ASN A 570 12.56 -16.28 56.41
N ARG A 571 12.01 -17.45 56.80
CA ARG A 571 12.18 -18.71 56.07
C ARG A 571 11.52 -18.68 54.69
N ALA A 572 10.24 -18.30 54.63
CA ALA A 572 9.46 -18.28 53.39
C ALA A 572 10.05 -17.27 52.39
N TRP A 573 10.38 -16.06 52.84
CA TRP A 573 10.93 -15.03 51.96
C TRP A 573 12.34 -15.38 51.47
N SER A 574 13.22 -15.87 52.36
CA SER A 574 14.60 -16.26 51.99
C SER A 574 14.64 -17.46 51.05
N ASN A 575 13.71 -18.42 51.21
CA ASN A 575 13.74 -19.66 50.42
C ASN A 575 12.97 -19.51 49.10
N HIS A 576 11.75 -18.97 49.13
CA HIS A 576 10.85 -18.95 47.97
C HIS A 576 10.96 -17.67 47.13
N ILE A 577 11.20 -16.50 47.75
CA ILE A 577 11.07 -15.21 47.05
C ILE A 577 12.42 -14.56 46.72
N ALA A 578 13.42 -14.65 47.61
CA ALA A 578 14.75 -14.09 47.36
C ALA A 578 15.43 -14.56 46.05
N PRO A 579 15.22 -15.81 45.55
CA PRO A 579 15.76 -16.27 44.26
C PRO A 579 15.23 -15.55 43.00
N PHE A 580 14.10 -14.83 43.08
CA PHE A 580 13.55 -14.10 41.92
C PHE A 580 14.40 -12.86 41.60
N GLU A 581 14.81 -12.69 40.34
CA GLU A 581 15.71 -11.60 39.92
C GLU A 581 15.00 -10.24 39.75
N ASP A 582 13.70 -10.23 39.47
CA ASP A 582 12.91 -8.99 39.34
C ASP A 582 12.65 -8.35 40.70
N LYS A 583 13.60 -7.54 41.17
CA LYS A 583 13.50 -6.86 42.46
C LYS A 583 12.42 -5.77 42.49
N ASP A 584 12.00 -5.22 41.34
CA ASP A 584 10.92 -4.23 41.27
C ASP A 584 9.55 -4.87 41.53
N ILE A 585 9.26 -6.02 40.92
CA ILE A 585 8.01 -6.77 41.16
C ILE A 585 8.03 -7.40 42.55
N VAL A 586 9.13 -8.05 42.96
CA VAL A 586 9.27 -8.63 44.31
C VAL A 586 9.05 -7.58 45.41
N THR A 587 9.55 -6.35 45.23
CA THR A 587 9.34 -5.26 46.19
C THR A 587 7.87 -4.81 46.25
N LYS A 588 7.13 -4.80 45.13
CA LYS A 588 5.69 -4.48 45.12
C LYS A 588 4.88 -5.52 45.88
N CYS A 589 5.06 -6.80 45.54
CA CYS A 589 4.38 -7.90 46.24
C CYS A 589 4.75 -7.96 47.73
N GLY A 590 6.01 -7.67 48.09
CA GLY A 590 6.45 -7.57 49.49
C GLY A 590 5.70 -6.48 50.28
N HIS A 591 5.46 -5.32 49.67
CA HIS A 591 4.62 -4.28 50.27
C HIS A 591 3.15 -4.72 50.42
N GLU A 592 2.60 -5.50 49.49
CA GLU A 592 1.21 -5.98 49.52
C GLU A 592 1.01 -7.04 50.62
N VAL A 593 1.89 -8.05 50.68
CA VAL A 593 1.91 -9.05 51.76
C VAL A 593 2.09 -8.38 53.13
N ALA A 594 2.97 -7.37 53.23
CA ALA A 594 3.17 -6.63 54.48
C ALA A 594 1.92 -5.84 54.91
N LYS A 595 1.16 -5.24 53.98
CA LYS A 595 -0.12 -4.56 54.29
C LYS A 595 -1.17 -5.54 54.83
N ARG A 596 -1.39 -6.67 54.13
CA ARG A 596 -2.32 -7.73 54.59
C ARG A 596 -1.93 -8.28 55.95
N CYS A 597 -0.64 -8.51 56.20
CA CYS A 597 -0.12 -8.95 57.49
C CYS A 597 -0.46 -7.96 58.62
N ILE A 598 -0.33 -6.66 58.38
CA ILE A 598 -0.75 -5.61 59.33
C ILE A 598 -2.27 -5.61 59.53
N GLU A 599 -3.05 -5.72 58.45
CA GLU A 599 -4.53 -5.71 58.49
C GLU A 599 -5.07 -6.90 59.29
N PHE A 600 -4.58 -8.12 59.03
CA PHE A 600 -4.87 -9.31 59.85
C PHE A 600 -4.53 -9.09 61.33
N PHE A 601 -3.34 -8.56 61.62
CA PHE A 601 -2.87 -8.36 62.98
C PHE A 601 -3.75 -7.37 63.74
N ILE A 602 -4.12 -6.25 63.11
CA ILE A 602 -4.93 -5.21 63.73
C ILE A 602 -6.38 -5.67 63.90
N HIS A 603 -6.98 -6.36 62.92
CA HIS A 603 -8.32 -6.94 63.09
C HIS A 603 -8.36 -7.97 64.23
N ASN A 604 -7.36 -8.86 64.32
CA ASN A 604 -7.28 -9.86 65.40
C ASN A 604 -7.02 -9.24 66.77
N LEU A 605 -6.13 -8.23 66.88
CA LEU A 605 -5.94 -7.45 68.11
C LEU A 605 -7.23 -6.77 68.56
N SER A 606 -8.00 -6.20 67.63
CA SER A 606 -9.20 -5.40 67.92
C SER A 606 -10.33 -6.24 68.55
N ILE A 607 -10.37 -7.55 68.30
CA ILE A 607 -11.44 -8.45 68.78
C ILE A 607 -11.03 -9.32 69.97
N LEU A 608 -9.79 -9.17 70.44
CA LEU A 608 -9.19 -10.01 71.48
C LEU A 608 -9.86 -9.78 72.86
N ARG A 609 -10.35 -10.85 73.49
CA ARG A 609 -10.89 -10.84 74.87
C ARG A 609 -10.93 -12.25 75.48
N PRO A 610 -10.83 -12.40 76.81
CA PRO A 610 -10.50 -11.37 77.80
C PRO A 610 -9.01 -10.99 77.79
N VAL A 611 -8.68 -9.75 78.13
CA VAL A 611 -7.28 -9.24 78.15
C VAL A 611 -7.01 -8.46 79.44
N SER A 612 -5.89 -8.76 80.11
CA SER A 612 -5.41 -8.06 81.31
C SER A 612 -4.69 -6.75 80.96
N GLN A 613 -4.40 -5.90 81.95
CA GLN A 613 -3.60 -4.69 81.73
C GLN A 613 -2.17 -5.05 81.31
N MET A 614 -1.54 -6.03 81.96
CA MET A 614 -0.22 -6.53 81.55
C MET A 614 -0.26 -7.24 80.18
N GLY A 615 -1.35 -7.92 79.84
CA GLY A 615 -1.58 -8.49 78.52
C GLY A 615 -1.57 -7.42 77.43
N ARG A 616 -2.28 -6.30 77.65
CA ARG A 616 -2.28 -5.14 76.73
C ARG A 616 -0.90 -4.51 76.56
N GLN A 617 -0.10 -4.42 77.62
CA GLN A 617 1.30 -3.96 77.51
C GLN A 617 2.17 -4.93 76.69
N ARG A 618 1.95 -6.25 76.77
CA ARG A 618 2.63 -7.24 75.92
C ARG A 618 2.23 -7.07 74.44
N LEU A 619 0.94 -6.89 74.16
CA LEU A 619 0.42 -6.68 72.80
C LEU A 619 0.92 -5.38 72.15
N LYS A 620 1.12 -4.33 72.94
CA LYS A 620 1.82 -3.11 72.53
C LYS A 620 3.27 -3.39 72.11
N ASN A 621 3.98 -4.25 72.84
CA ASN A 621 5.33 -4.67 72.45
C ASN A 621 5.32 -5.58 71.21
N ASP A 622 4.30 -6.44 71.06
CA ASP A 622 4.09 -7.24 69.84
C ASP A 622 3.88 -6.36 68.60
N CYS A 623 3.36 -5.13 68.71
CA CYS A 623 3.33 -4.18 67.58
C CYS A 623 4.74 -3.78 67.10
N LEU A 624 5.71 -3.64 68.01
CA LEU A 624 7.11 -3.35 67.68
C LEU A 624 7.86 -4.59 67.14
N TYR A 625 7.47 -5.77 67.61
CA TYR A 625 7.95 -7.03 67.04
C TYR A 625 7.37 -7.28 65.64
N MET A 626 6.11 -6.91 65.37
CA MET A 626 5.53 -6.90 64.02
C MET A 626 6.32 -5.98 63.06
N GLU A 627 6.64 -4.75 63.46
CA GLU A 627 7.52 -3.88 62.66
C GLU A 627 8.90 -4.50 62.38
N SER A 628 9.37 -5.40 63.24
CA SER A 628 10.64 -6.12 63.05
C SER A 628 10.49 -7.40 62.22
N ALA A 629 9.37 -8.10 62.31
CA ALA A 629 9.06 -9.30 61.54
C ALA A 629 8.84 -8.99 60.05
N LEU A 630 8.28 -7.82 59.72
CA LEU A 630 8.01 -7.38 58.35
C LEU A 630 9.26 -6.93 57.56
N LYS A 631 10.42 -6.75 58.21
CA LYS A 631 11.66 -6.23 57.59
C LYS A 631 12.14 -6.98 56.33
N PRO A 632 12.00 -8.32 56.21
CA PRO A 632 12.35 -9.03 54.97
C PRO A 632 11.45 -8.65 53.79
N LEU A 633 10.15 -8.45 54.05
CA LEU A 633 9.14 -8.06 53.05
C LEU A 633 9.30 -6.58 52.65
N CYS A 634 9.56 -5.73 53.64
CA CYS A 634 9.65 -4.28 53.50
C CYS A 634 10.73 -3.71 54.45
N PRO A 635 11.96 -3.44 53.95
CA PRO A 635 13.06 -2.94 54.78
C PRO A 635 12.82 -1.57 55.42
N ASN A 636 11.94 -0.75 54.84
CA ASN A 636 11.51 0.54 55.39
C ASN A 636 9.98 0.61 55.42
N ILE A 637 9.39 0.10 56.50
CA ILE A 637 7.93 0.04 56.71
C ILE A 637 7.17 1.35 56.44
N SER A 638 7.84 2.50 56.53
CA SER A 638 7.28 3.82 56.22
C SER A 638 6.73 3.93 54.79
N THR A 639 7.21 3.12 53.83
CA THR A 639 6.69 3.08 52.45
C THR A 639 5.27 2.52 52.35
N LEU A 640 4.79 1.78 53.36
CA LEU A 640 3.42 1.25 53.41
C LEU A 640 2.37 2.35 53.67
N GLY A 641 2.79 3.56 54.05
CA GLY A 641 1.91 4.70 54.26
C GLY A 641 0.93 4.48 55.41
N ASN A 642 -0.37 4.45 55.11
CA ASN A 642 -1.43 4.37 56.13
C ASN A 642 -1.33 3.11 56.99
N SER A 643 -1.06 1.93 56.42
CA SER A 643 -0.98 0.68 57.20
C SER A 643 0.12 0.72 58.26
N ALA A 644 1.29 1.30 57.95
CA ALA A 644 2.36 1.48 58.93
C ALA A 644 2.03 2.52 60.01
N ARG A 645 1.35 3.61 59.64
CA ARG A 645 0.84 4.61 60.61
C ARG A 645 -0.23 3.99 61.52
N LEU A 646 -1.10 3.14 60.98
CA LEU A 646 -2.17 2.44 61.70
C LEU A 646 -1.61 1.40 62.68
N LEU A 647 -0.58 0.63 62.30
CA LEU A 647 0.15 -0.26 63.23
C LEU A 647 0.75 0.51 64.42
N ARG A 648 1.37 1.66 64.15
CA ARG A 648 1.93 2.53 65.19
C ARG A 648 0.84 3.09 66.09
N ALA A 649 -0.27 3.58 65.54
CA ALA A 649 -1.43 4.02 66.31
C ALA A 649 -1.98 2.89 67.20
N MET A 650 -2.10 1.66 66.68
CA MET A 650 -2.59 0.50 67.41
C MET A 650 -1.77 0.18 68.66
N SER A 651 -0.44 0.39 68.62
CA SER A 651 0.45 0.21 69.77
C SER A 651 0.16 1.17 70.93
N PHE A 652 -0.47 2.32 70.67
CA PHE A 652 -0.99 3.22 71.70
C PHE A 652 -2.43 2.87 72.09
N LEU A 653 -3.30 2.59 71.10
CA LEU A 653 -4.72 2.32 71.34
C LEU A 653 -4.97 1.08 72.22
N ILE A 654 -4.21 -0.01 72.04
CA ILE A 654 -4.45 -1.28 72.75
C ILE A 654 -4.29 -1.16 74.29
N VAL A 655 -3.55 -0.15 74.76
CA VAL A 655 -3.32 0.13 76.19
C VAL A 655 -4.18 1.25 76.78
N LEU A 656 -5.04 1.91 75.98
CA LEU A 656 -5.95 2.95 76.47
C LEU A 656 -7.10 2.38 77.31
N THR A 657 -7.69 3.23 78.15
CA THR A 657 -8.95 2.97 78.85
C THR A 657 -10.16 3.31 77.96
N PRO A 658 -11.38 2.79 78.25
CA PRO A 658 -12.60 3.16 77.53
C PRO A 658 -12.84 4.68 77.45
N ASP A 659 -12.59 5.39 78.54
CA ASP A 659 -12.68 6.86 78.63
C ASP A 659 -11.67 7.60 77.74
N GLU A 660 -10.59 6.96 77.30
CA GLU A 660 -9.61 7.52 76.37
C GLU A 660 -9.89 7.08 74.92
N LEU A 661 -10.47 5.89 74.73
CA LEU A 661 -10.95 5.40 73.44
C LEU A 661 -12.16 6.21 72.93
N VAL A 662 -13.09 6.62 73.81
CA VAL A 662 -14.27 7.44 73.41
C VAL A 662 -13.86 8.83 72.89
N LYS A 663 -12.67 9.31 73.28
CA LYS A 663 -12.14 10.63 72.91
C LYS A 663 -11.45 10.66 71.54
N GLN A 664 -11.31 9.53 70.85
CA GLN A 664 -10.63 9.46 69.55
C GLN A 664 -11.40 10.19 68.43
N ASN A 665 -10.69 10.56 67.37
CA ASN A 665 -11.28 11.20 66.18
C ASN A 665 -12.06 10.19 65.32
N VAL A 666 -12.95 10.71 64.48
CA VAL A 666 -14.02 10.00 63.78
C VAL A 666 -14.30 10.73 62.46
N GLY A 667 -14.69 10.00 61.41
CA GLY A 667 -14.86 10.51 60.03
C GLY A 667 -13.63 10.28 59.13
N GLU A 668 -13.74 10.63 57.84
CA GLU A 668 -12.79 10.25 56.78
C GLU A 668 -11.32 10.70 57.02
N ASP A 669 -11.10 11.83 57.70
CA ASP A 669 -9.76 12.31 58.07
C ASP A 669 -9.09 11.46 59.19
N SER A 670 -9.81 10.52 59.80
CA SER A 670 -9.25 9.62 60.81
C SER A 670 -8.33 8.57 60.18
N LEU A 671 -7.10 8.49 60.68
CA LEU A 671 -6.18 7.38 60.38
C LEU A 671 -6.74 6.02 60.83
N VAL A 672 -7.61 6.00 61.83
CA VAL A 672 -8.11 4.80 62.49
C VAL A 672 -9.62 4.70 62.28
N PRO A 673 -10.10 3.68 61.54
CA PRO A 673 -11.53 3.40 61.39
C PRO A 673 -12.29 3.34 62.73
N SER A 674 -13.47 3.93 62.74
CA SER A 674 -14.37 3.99 63.90
C SER A 674 -14.75 2.59 64.40
N TYR A 675 -14.95 1.64 63.49
CA TYR A 675 -15.25 0.25 63.87
C TYR A 675 -14.11 -0.42 64.67
N ILE A 676 -12.85 -0.05 64.46
CA ILE A 676 -11.70 -0.60 65.20
C ILE A 676 -11.72 -0.13 66.67
N ILE A 677 -12.02 1.15 66.91
CA ILE A 677 -12.17 1.71 68.26
C ILE A 677 -13.31 1.02 69.01
N LEU A 678 -14.45 0.81 68.35
CA LEU A 678 -15.60 0.12 68.91
C LEU A 678 -15.33 -1.37 69.21
N LEU A 679 -14.56 -2.06 68.35
CA LEU A 679 -14.12 -3.44 68.63
C LEU A 679 -13.18 -3.49 69.85
N LEU A 680 -12.22 -2.57 69.95
CA LEU A 680 -11.34 -2.46 71.13
C LEU A 680 -12.12 -2.24 72.43
N MET A 681 -13.21 -1.47 72.42
CA MET A 681 -14.10 -1.29 73.57
C MET A 681 -14.78 -2.61 73.99
N PHE A 682 -15.20 -3.49 73.07
CA PHE A 682 -15.68 -4.83 73.43
C PHE A 682 -14.60 -5.69 74.14
N GLY A 683 -13.31 -5.35 74.02
CA GLY A 683 -12.21 -5.96 74.77
C GLY A 683 -12.09 -5.50 76.23
N HIS A 684 -12.86 -4.49 76.66
CA HIS A 684 -12.99 -4.06 78.07
C HIS A 684 -14.33 -4.50 78.69
N ALA A 685 -15.33 -4.83 77.87
CA ALA A 685 -16.67 -5.17 78.32
C ALA A 685 -16.76 -6.59 78.90
N ASP A 686 -17.68 -6.76 79.84
CA ASP A 686 -17.85 -7.97 80.64
C ASP A 686 -18.37 -9.15 79.79
N ALA A 687 -18.26 -10.38 80.30
CA ALA A 687 -18.69 -11.58 79.58
C ALA A 687 -20.21 -11.59 79.21
N VAL A 688 -21.01 -10.75 79.88
CA VAL A 688 -22.44 -10.54 79.59
C VAL A 688 -22.66 -9.72 78.30
N MET A 689 -21.72 -8.83 77.96
CA MET A 689 -21.73 -8.03 76.74
C MET A 689 -20.90 -8.71 75.66
N GLN A 690 -21.54 -9.58 74.90
CA GLN A 690 -20.92 -10.38 73.83
C GLN A 690 -20.41 -9.52 72.66
N SER A 691 -19.29 -9.93 72.05
CA SER A 691 -18.74 -9.29 70.85
C SER A 691 -19.63 -9.52 69.62
N PRO A 692 -19.56 -8.67 68.56
CA PRO A 692 -20.52 -8.72 67.46
C PRO A 692 -20.63 -10.08 66.77
N HIS A 693 -19.50 -10.69 66.41
CA HIS A 693 -19.44 -12.05 65.84
C HIS A 693 -20.10 -13.10 66.75
N THR A 694 -19.91 -13.01 68.06
CA THR A 694 -20.48 -13.94 69.04
C THR A 694 -22.01 -13.81 69.05
N THR A 695 -22.55 -12.59 68.93
CA THR A 695 -24.02 -12.39 68.91
C THR A 695 -24.70 -12.99 67.67
N VAL A 696 -23.95 -13.30 66.61
CA VAL A 696 -24.43 -13.92 65.37
C VAL A 696 -23.88 -15.35 65.15
N ASN A 697 -23.29 -15.96 66.18
CA ASN A 697 -22.72 -17.31 66.18
C ASN A 697 -21.60 -17.52 65.12
N TRP A 698 -20.74 -16.53 64.91
CA TRP A 698 -19.54 -16.66 64.08
C TRP A 698 -18.30 -16.92 64.95
N SER A 699 -17.33 -17.67 64.41
CA SER A 699 -15.99 -17.79 65.01
C SER A 699 -15.13 -16.56 64.72
N ASN A 700 -13.97 -16.48 65.37
CA ASN A 700 -12.99 -15.41 65.10
C ASN A 700 -12.50 -15.50 63.65
N GLU A 701 -12.23 -16.70 63.11
CA GLU A 701 -11.84 -16.89 61.71
C GLU A 701 -12.86 -16.23 60.77
N ARG A 702 -14.14 -16.58 60.93
CA ARG A 702 -15.24 -16.08 60.10
C ARG A 702 -15.46 -14.57 60.22
N LEU A 703 -15.14 -13.95 61.37
CA LEU A 703 -15.17 -12.49 61.46
C LEU A 703 -14.01 -11.84 60.70
N ILE A 704 -12.80 -12.41 60.75
CA ILE A 704 -11.64 -11.88 60.01
C ILE A 704 -11.90 -11.99 58.50
N GLU A 705 -12.35 -13.15 58.01
CA GLU A 705 -12.79 -13.35 56.62
C GLU A 705 -13.85 -12.32 56.19
N TRP A 706 -14.84 -12.08 57.04
CA TRP A 706 -15.90 -11.10 56.76
C TRP A 706 -15.37 -9.65 56.77
N LEU A 707 -14.48 -9.29 57.69
CA LEU A 707 -13.86 -7.95 57.77
C LEU A 707 -12.93 -7.65 56.59
N GLU A 708 -12.30 -8.67 55.99
CA GLU A 708 -11.57 -8.53 54.72
C GLU A 708 -12.51 -8.42 53.52
N GLY A 709 -13.56 -9.23 53.46
CA GLY A 709 -14.48 -9.29 52.32
C GLY A 709 -15.37 -8.05 52.13
N HIS A 710 -15.53 -7.22 53.17
CA HIS A 710 -16.38 -6.03 53.15
C HIS A 710 -15.51 -4.78 53.33
N THR A 711 -15.44 -3.93 52.30
CA THR A 711 -14.63 -2.70 52.32
C THR A 711 -15.36 -1.50 52.92
N ASN A 712 -16.69 -1.53 52.91
CA ASN A 712 -17.56 -0.47 53.40
C ASN A 712 -17.57 -0.40 54.95
N GLU A 713 -17.13 0.71 55.54
CA GLU A 713 -17.11 0.87 57.00
C GLU A 713 -18.53 0.83 57.60
N ARG A 714 -19.53 1.35 56.88
CA ARG A 714 -20.92 1.35 57.32
C ARG A 714 -21.44 -0.05 57.64
N GLU A 715 -21.12 -1.05 56.83
CA GLU A 715 -21.53 -2.44 57.06
C GLU A 715 -20.90 -3.00 58.35
N LYS A 716 -19.65 -2.63 58.64
CA LYS A 716 -18.93 -2.99 59.87
C LYS A 716 -19.55 -2.32 61.09
N LEU A 717 -19.97 -1.06 60.97
CA LEU A 717 -20.73 -0.35 61.98
C LEU A 717 -22.14 -0.94 62.19
N GLU A 718 -22.85 -1.34 61.14
CA GLU A 718 -24.18 -1.97 61.25
C GLU A 718 -24.12 -3.34 61.97
N LEU A 719 -23.05 -4.13 61.77
CA LEU A 719 -22.79 -5.36 62.56
C LEU A 719 -22.58 -5.05 64.05
N ILE A 720 -21.87 -3.96 64.38
CA ILE A 720 -21.67 -3.49 65.76
C ILE A 720 -22.98 -2.97 66.37
N ALA A 721 -23.77 -2.22 65.62
CA ALA A 721 -25.07 -1.70 66.03
C ALA A 721 -26.03 -2.83 66.45
N GLY A 722 -26.09 -3.90 65.65
CA GLY A 722 -26.88 -5.09 65.95
C GLY A 722 -26.47 -5.77 67.27
N ALA A 723 -25.18 -5.76 67.60
CA ALA A 723 -24.67 -6.29 68.86
C ALA A 723 -25.04 -5.41 70.06
N LEU A 724 -24.86 -4.09 69.95
CA LEU A 724 -25.26 -3.10 70.96
C LEU A 724 -26.77 -3.16 71.26
N GLN A 725 -27.60 -3.34 70.22
CA GLN A 725 -29.04 -3.51 70.37
C GLN A 725 -29.40 -4.83 71.07
N ARG A 726 -28.81 -5.96 70.64
CA ARG A 726 -29.04 -7.28 71.27
C ARG A 726 -28.68 -7.28 72.76
N TYR A 727 -27.61 -6.59 73.14
CA TYR A 727 -27.24 -6.38 74.55
C TYR A 727 -28.29 -5.53 75.30
N ARG A 728 -28.69 -4.37 74.76
CA ARG A 728 -29.72 -3.50 75.35
C ARG A 728 -31.02 -4.25 75.63
N ASP A 729 -31.48 -5.04 74.67
CA ASP A 729 -32.73 -5.80 74.80
C ASP A 729 -32.56 -7.07 75.66
N SER A 730 -31.33 -7.55 75.89
CA SER A 730 -31.01 -8.55 76.92
C SER A 730 -31.12 -7.96 78.33
N VAL A 731 -30.49 -6.81 78.58
CA VAL A 731 -30.56 -6.06 79.85
C VAL A 731 -32.03 -5.75 80.22
N ARG A 732 -32.80 -5.22 79.27
CA ARG A 732 -34.24 -4.94 79.42
C ARG A 732 -35.05 -6.17 79.80
N ARG A 733 -34.86 -7.31 79.10
CA ARG A 733 -35.57 -8.57 79.41
C ARG A 733 -35.19 -9.15 80.77
N LYS A 734 -33.94 -8.97 81.20
CA LYS A 734 -33.44 -9.41 82.53
C LYS A 734 -33.83 -8.47 83.67
N LYS A 735 -34.39 -7.28 83.39
CA LYS A 735 -34.66 -6.19 84.36
C LYS A 735 -33.44 -5.81 85.20
N SER A 736 -32.24 -5.86 84.60
CA SER A 736 -31.02 -5.43 85.30
C SER A 736 -30.98 -3.91 85.42
N GLU A 737 -30.69 -3.39 86.61
CA GLU A 737 -30.77 -1.95 86.94
C GLU A 737 -29.61 -1.12 86.37
N GLN A 738 -28.53 -1.78 85.95
CA GLN A 738 -27.31 -1.16 85.45
C GLN A 738 -26.88 -1.82 84.12
N TYR A 739 -26.28 -1.02 83.24
CA TYR A 739 -25.56 -1.49 82.06
C TYR A 739 -24.07 -1.73 82.42
N ASP A 740 -23.38 -2.49 81.58
CA ASP A 740 -21.91 -2.55 81.55
C ASP A 740 -21.31 -1.12 81.49
N PRO A 741 -20.29 -0.76 82.29
CA PRO A 741 -19.69 0.57 82.29
C PRO A 741 -19.20 1.06 80.93
N VAL A 742 -18.85 0.15 80.02
CA VAL A 742 -18.35 0.47 78.68
C VAL A 742 -19.50 0.74 77.69
N TYR A 743 -20.70 0.22 77.95
CA TYR A 743 -21.84 0.32 77.02
C TYR A 743 -22.26 1.77 76.70
N PRO A 744 -22.38 2.72 77.66
CA PRO A 744 -22.71 4.11 77.35
C PRO A 744 -21.68 4.78 76.44
N LEU A 745 -20.38 4.56 76.70
CA LEU A 745 -19.28 5.11 75.91
C LEU A 745 -19.28 4.58 74.47
N MET A 746 -19.61 3.30 74.30
CA MET A 746 -19.76 2.68 72.98
C MET A 746 -20.94 3.26 72.20
N VAL A 747 -22.06 3.56 72.86
CA VAL A 747 -23.21 4.21 72.21
C VAL A 747 -22.87 5.66 71.83
N GLU A 748 -22.18 6.42 72.69
CA GLU A 748 -21.71 7.78 72.41
C GLU A 748 -20.78 7.80 71.18
N PHE A 749 -19.77 6.94 71.14
CA PHE A 749 -18.84 6.86 70.02
C PHE A 749 -19.51 6.34 68.74
N PHE A 750 -20.40 5.35 68.85
CA PHE A 750 -21.16 4.84 67.71
C PHE A 750 -22.10 5.90 67.12
N GLU A 751 -22.76 6.71 67.95
CA GLU A 751 -23.56 7.85 67.49
C GLU A 751 -22.71 8.96 66.85
N LYS A 752 -21.46 9.15 67.28
CA LYS A 752 -20.51 10.07 66.66
C LYS A 752 -20.12 9.59 65.26
N ALA A 753 -19.81 8.30 65.10
CA ALA A 753 -19.46 7.68 63.81
C ALA A 753 -20.64 7.60 62.83
N SER A 754 -21.82 7.19 63.31
CA SER A 754 -23.03 7.12 62.47
C SER A 754 -23.52 8.49 61.96
N LYS A 755 -22.90 9.58 62.40
CA LYS A 755 -23.16 10.97 61.96
C LYS A 755 -22.00 11.60 61.18
N SER A 756 -20.84 10.92 61.07
CA SER A 756 -19.73 11.32 60.18
C SER A 756 -19.79 10.65 58.82
N ASP A 757 -20.47 9.51 58.73
CA ASP A 757 -20.54 8.67 57.53
C ASP A 757 -21.80 9.01 56.69
N ILE A 758 -22.23 10.28 56.72
CA ILE A 758 -23.40 10.88 56.06
C ILE A 758 -23.02 12.28 55.53
#